data_AF-A0AAD8X0L3-F1
#
_entry.id   AF-A0AAD8X0L3-F1
#
_cell.length_a   1.000
_cell.length_b   1.000
_cell.length_c   1.000
_cell.angle_alpha   90.00
_cell.angle_beta   90.00
_cell.angle_gamma   90.00
#
_symmetry.space_group_name_H-M   'P 1'
#
loop_
_entity.id
_entity.type
_entity.pdbx_description
1 polymer ?
#
loop_
_entity_poly.entity_id
_entity_poly.type
_entity_poly.pdbx_seq_one_letter_code
_entity_poly.pdbx_strand_id
1 'polypeptide(L)'
;MAFFSSGSRALVEILTRLQSAETPMPVDQTFFEFGSIKYHVQASASDPENVHLSISTPSLSHEASPSTALPEFTLEETRKMYRKFAEIVEPSRDGYALTLKLNFSGLARPKDRARAIRQVSLLQSVVLSSQLKHILGNLGASGATKLVYNHRDPFFVSRTPGKINAIFPMRFRDDTDLAVATSFFQELQEAGNSYSKAPKCSWSAIPPPELRGESVHHLTTNGGFVSFDIFERHVKRNRAAKTAWILLNFQSYVKYHIKCTRSYIQSRMRKRQESLTEVIQGARLRGSDNTKKLQVRKKSKRRLISLGKAKKLQKGFRALVDRIKGLRLRIRVRALDRLRRYYRQCFAVPRVKGNKYYDKLEEEGHHPAITMATRPGPLTEWPWQWMGSFKYLVLAPAALHTAHRVLTKGWGDIDPAYATMLPALLLRMIHNQIWISLSRHQTARRKHIIVDRSLDFDQVDRESSWDDQIIFNGLFFYMAYIAVPNVSRMPLWRTEGVIITALLHIGPVEFLYYWFHRALHHHFLYSRYHSHHHASIVTEPITSVIHPFAEHVVYFLLFSIPTMTPIFTGCGSVLAVVLYITYIDFMNNMGHCNFELVPKWIFQVFPPLKYLMYTPSFHSLHHTQFRTNYSLFMPFYDYIYKTMDNSTDELYERTLKGTEETPDLVHLTHMTTLKSSYHLRVGIASIASKPSDNPVWYMWIIWPMAWLSMVFAWVYGSSAFVVESIKLKKFKMQTWSIPRYNFHYGLIWERESINSLIEKAILDADARGVRVLSLGLLNQAKQLNRSGELFTQKYPKLRVRLVDGSGLATAVVLKSIPLDTKQVFLCGSSSKVAYATAIALCERGVQVIMNEKKEYDTLKSRVPESSTVYLKFTSDEIPQVWIGDIIDDKQQRRAPNGTIFIPTSQFPLKKTRKDCTYLSSPAMKIPETMQNVHTCENWLPRRVMSAWRIAGIIHGLEDWNMHECGDDMMDIEKVWLAAIKNGFIPLSKA
;
A
#
# COMPACT_ATOMS: atom_id res chain seq x y z
N MET A 1 27.94 20.56 -6.55
CA MET A 1 28.12 21.92 -5.95
C MET A 1 27.23 21.97 -4.72
N ALA A 2 27.74 22.29 -3.53
CA ALA A 2 26.95 22.18 -2.30
C ALA A 2 25.91 23.31 -2.13
N PHE A 3 26.21 24.52 -2.58
CA PHE A 3 25.34 25.70 -2.49
C PHE A 3 25.23 26.44 -3.82
N PHE A 4 24.09 27.08 -4.09
CA PHE A 4 23.92 27.91 -5.28
C PHE A 4 24.59 29.28 -5.13
N SER A 5 25.29 29.71 -6.18
CA SER A 5 25.86 31.05 -6.28
C SER A 5 24.74 32.08 -6.46
N SER A 6 24.82 33.21 -5.76
CA SER A 6 23.89 34.33 -5.95
C SER A 6 24.16 35.15 -7.20
N GLY A 7 25.35 35.02 -7.78
CA GLY A 7 25.72 35.67 -9.03
C GLY A 7 25.60 34.73 -10.22
N SER A 8 25.07 35.25 -11.33
CA SER A 8 25.04 34.57 -12.63
C SER A 8 26.47 34.33 -13.15
N ARG A 9 26.83 33.06 -13.35
CA ARG A 9 28.13 32.71 -13.95
C ARG A 9 28.16 33.05 -15.44
N ALA A 10 27.03 32.86 -16.13
CA ALA A 10 26.89 33.19 -17.55
C ALA A 10 27.12 34.69 -17.79
N LEU A 11 26.52 35.57 -16.99
CA LEU A 11 26.77 37.02 -17.09
C LEU A 11 28.24 37.37 -16.86
N VAL A 12 28.89 36.76 -15.85
CA VAL A 12 30.31 37.01 -15.61
C VAL A 12 31.15 36.57 -16.82
N GLU A 13 30.88 35.39 -17.37
CA GLU A 13 31.64 34.87 -18.51
C GLU A 13 31.43 35.72 -19.78
N ILE A 14 30.19 36.06 -20.11
CA ILE A 14 29.84 36.88 -21.28
C ILE A 14 30.45 38.29 -21.17
N LEU A 15 30.23 38.97 -20.04
CA LEU A 15 30.73 40.34 -19.84
C LEU A 15 32.25 40.39 -19.72
N THR A 16 32.88 39.37 -19.13
CA THR A 16 34.35 39.30 -19.07
C THR A 16 34.93 39.09 -20.46
N ARG A 17 34.33 38.20 -21.28
CA ARG A 17 34.75 38.00 -22.68
C ARG A 17 34.62 39.27 -23.51
N LEU A 18 33.51 39.99 -23.38
CA LEU A 18 33.28 41.27 -24.06
C LEU A 18 34.33 42.32 -23.67
N GLN A 19 34.75 42.36 -22.41
CA GLN A 19 35.74 43.33 -21.92
C GLN A 19 37.20 42.92 -22.21
N SER A 20 37.47 41.63 -22.44
CA SER A 20 38.81 41.13 -22.76
C SER A 20 39.07 40.99 -24.26
N ALA A 21 38.06 41.18 -25.11
CA ALA A 21 38.21 41.07 -26.56
C ALA A 21 39.03 42.25 -27.11
N GLU A 22 40.04 41.95 -27.93
CA GLU A 22 40.87 42.97 -28.60
C GLU A 22 40.10 43.72 -29.69
N THR A 23 39.08 43.10 -30.27
CA THR A 23 38.18 43.70 -31.27
C THR A 23 36.72 43.69 -30.78
N PRO A 24 35.91 44.72 -31.10
CA PRO A 24 34.49 44.73 -30.79
C PRO A 24 33.75 43.52 -31.36
N MET A 25 33.23 42.66 -30.48
CA MET A 25 32.45 41.49 -30.87
C MET A 25 30.95 41.77 -30.70
N PRO A 26 30.12 41.66 -31.75
CA PRO A 26 28.67 41.73 -31.60
C PRO A 26 28.19 40.51 -30.80
N VAL A 27 27.34 40.75 -29.80
CA VAL A 27 26.74 39.70 -28.97
C VAL A 27 25.25 39.94 -28.95
N ASP A 28 24.47 38.91 -29.27
CA ASP A 28 23.03 38.89 -29.07
C ASP A 28 22.65 37.51 -28.52
N GLN A 29 22.50 37.42 -27.21
CA GLN A 29 22.29 36.15 -26.51
C GLN A 29 21.16 36.24 -25.51
N THR A 30 20.24 35.28 -25.60
CA THR A 30 19.20 35.04 -24.60
C THR A 30 19.50 33.75 -23.86
N PHE A 31 19.45 33.78 -22.52
CA PHE A 31 19.60 32.58 -21.69
C PHE A 31 18.69 32.64 -20.47
N PHE A 32 18.50 31.47 -19.85
CA PHE A 32 17.56 31.29 -18.75
C PHE A 32 18.26 30.81 -17.48
N GLU A 33 17.79 31.29 -16.34
CA GLU A 33 18.28 30.89 -15.01
C GLU A 33 17.13 30.42 -14.09
N PHE A 34 17.50 29.83 -12.95
CA PHE A 34 16.55 29.33 -11.95
C PHE A 34 15.61 30.45 -11.48
N GLY A 35 14.30 30.14 -11.39
CA GLY A 35 13.26 31.10 -11.01
C GLY A 35 12.48 31.69 -12.18
N SER A 36 12.46 31.01 -13.34
CA SER A 36 11.80 31.48 -14.58
C SER A 36 12.38 32.82 -15.08
N ILE A 37 13.70 32.99 -14.92
CA ILE A 37 14.39 34.23 -15.26
C ILE A 37 14.93 34.13 -16.66
N LYS A 38 14.72 35.20 -17.43
CA LYS A 38 15.23 35.35 -18.78
C LYS A 38 16.14 36.57 -18.82
N TYR A 39 17.39 36.36 -19.22
CA TYR A 39 18.33 37.42 -19.53
C TYR A 39 18.50 37.55 -21.04
N HIS A 40 18.70 38.79 -21.49
CA HIS A 40 19.10 39.11 -22.86
C HIS A 40 20.24 40.11 -22.82
N VAL A 41 21.37 39.72 -23.41
CA VAL A 41 22.56 40.57 -23.52
C VAL A 41 22.74 40.91 -24.98
N GLN A 42 22.74 42.21 -25.29
CA GLN A 42 22.99 42.71 -26.64
C GLN A 42 24.10 43.75 -26.63
N ALA A 43 25.09 43.57 -27.50
CA ALA A 43 26.17 44.52 -27.79
C ALA A 43 26.35 44.60 -29.31
N SER A 44 26.48 45.81 -29.85
CA SER A 44 26.69 46.04 -31.28
C SER A 44 28.15 46.37 -31.57
N ALA A 45 28.66 45.96 -32.73
CA ALA A 45 29.99 46.38 -33.19
C ALA A 45 30.06 47.89 -33.49
N SER A 46 28.91 48.53 -33.77
CA SER A 46 28.81 49.97 -34.03
C SER A 46 28.81 50.85 -32.76
N ASP A 47 28.55 50.25 -31.59
CA ASP A 47 28.57 50.92 -30.28
C ASP A 47 29.24 49.99 -29.25
N PRO A 48 30.59 49.88 -29.29
CA PRO A 48 31.33 48.91 -28.49
C PRO A 48 31.36 49.24 -26.99
N GLU A 49 31.09 50.48 -26.62
CA GLU A 49 31.16 50.93 -25.23
C GLU A 49 29.90 50.62 -24.42
N ASN A 50 28.76 50.42 -25.09
CA ASN A 50 27.47 50.22 -24.47
C ASN A 50 26.97 48.78 -24.65
N VAL A 51 26.69 48.11 -23.53
CA VAL A 51 26.09 46.76 -23.52
C VAL A 51 24.70 46.85 -22.91
N HIS A 52 23.68 46.40 -23.65
CA HIS A 52 22.31 46.33 -23.18
C HIS A 52 22.04 44.99 -22.49
N LEU A 53 21.76 45.03 -21.19
CA LEU A 53 21.34 43.88 -20.39
C LEU A 53 19.86 44.02 -20.03
N SER A 54 19.02 43.14 -20.56
CA SER A 54 17.60 43.08 -20.23
C SER A 54 17.28 41.85 -19.37
N ILE A 55 16.48 42.03 -18.32
CA ILE A 55 16.04 40.96 -17.41
C ILE A 55 14.51 40.91 -17.38
N SER A 56 13.98 39.69 -17.49
CA SER A 56 12.58 39.39 -17.20
C SER A 56 12.53 38.48 -15.98
N THR A 57 11.83 38.92 -14.94
CA THR A 57 11.71 38.22 -13.65
C THR A 57 10.30 38.40 -13.09
N PRO A 58 9.72 37.35 -12.47
CA PRO A 58 8.37 37.46 -11.88
C PRO A 58 8.34 38.43 -10.69
N SER A 59 7.25 39.18 -10.56
CA SER A 59 6.97 40.02 -9.38
C SER A 59 6.61 39.16 -8.17
N LEU A 60 7.11 39.51 -6.98
CA LEU A 60 6.81 38.81 -5.71
C LEU A 60 5.39 39.11 -5.14
N SER A 61 4.42 39.62 -5.93
CA SER A 61 3.10 40.07 -5.45
C SER A 61 1.99 39.00 -5.47
N HIS A 62 0.97 39.23 -4.62
CA HIS A 62 -0.32 38.51 -4.62
C HIS A 62 -1.07 38.93 -5.91
N GLU A 63 -1.37 37.98 -6.81
CA GLU A 63 -2.02 38.20 -8.13
C GLU A 63 -1.14 38.79 -9.25
N ALA A 64 0.08 38.29 -9.43
CA ALA A 64 0.88 38.67 -10.60
C ALA A 64 0.34 38.06 -11.92
N SER A 65 -0.51 38.82 -12.63
CA SER A 65 -0.38 38.89 -14.10
C SER A 65 1.05 39.35 -14.43
N PRO A 66 1.64 38.96 -15.58
CA PRO A 66 2.94 39.48 -15.99
C PRO A 66 2.84 40.98 -16.26
N SER A 67 2.94 41.80 -15.22
CA SER A 67 3.03 43.25 -15.33
C SER A 67 4.37 43.59 -15.98
N THR A 68 4.34 44.40 -17.03
CA THR A 68 5.51 44.71 -17.87
C THR A 68 6.59 45.57 -17.18
N ALA A 69 6.33 46.11 -15.97
CA ALA A 69 7.24 47.03 -15.27
C ALA A 69 7.51 46.63 -13.81
N LEU A 70 8.75 46.86 -13.34
CA LEU A 70 9.15 46.71 -11.93
C LEU A 70 8.61 47.87 -11.06
N PRO A 71 8.38 47.67 -9.75
CA PRO A 71 8.00 48.75 -8.84
C PRO A 71 9.06 49.87 -8.74
N GLU A 72 8.63 51.13 -8.60
CA GLU A 72 9.53 52.30 -8.60
C GLU A 72 10.61 52.23 -7.51
N PHE A 73 10.29 51.73 -6.31
CA PHE A 73 11.28 51.57 -5.24
C PHE A 73 12.42 50.58 -5.62
N THR A 74 12.13 49.58 -6.45
CA THR A 74 13.12 48.61 -6.94
C THR A 74 14.00 49.25 -8.00
N LEU A 75 13.43 50.10 -8.85
CA LEU A 75 14.17 50.89 -9.84
C LEU A 75 15.11 51.88 -9.14
N GLU A 76 14.67 52.57 -8.10
CA GLU A 76 15.49 53.50 -7.34
C GLU A 76 16.69 52.81 -6.65
N GLU A 77 16.48 51.65 -6.03
CA GLU A 77 17.56 50.86 -5.42
C GLU A 77 18.56 50.36 -6.46
N THR A 78 18.06 49.99 -7.66
CA THR A 78 18.88 49.61 -8.82
C THR A 78 19.68 50.80 -9.35
N ARG A 79 19.06 51.97 -9.57
CA ARG A 79 19.75 53.22 -9.98
C ARG A 79 20.86 53.54 -8.99
N LYS A 80 20.58 53.48 -7.68
CA LYS A 80 21.56 53.75 -6.63
C LYS A 80 22.74 52.78 -6.65
N MET A 81 22.49 51.50 -6.88
CA MET A 81 23.53 50.47 -6.84
C MET A 81 24.48 50.52 -8.05
N TYR A 82 23.94 50.78 -9.25
CA TYR A 82 24.69 50.69 -10.50
C TYR A 82 25.06 52.04 -11.13
N ARG A 83 24.72 53.18 -10.50
CA ARG A 83 24.96 54.57 -10.98
C ARG A 83 26.32 54.84 -11.63
N LYS A 84 27.37 54.13 -11.20
CA LYS A 84 28.75 54.37 -11.67
C LYS A 84 29.03 53.85 -13.09
N PHE A 85 28.27 52.88 -13.58
CA PHE A 85 28.56 52.20 -14.86
C PHE A 85 27.30 51.64 -15.55
N ALA A 86 26.10 51.98 -15.08
CA ALA A 86 24.85 51.56 -15.70
C ALA A 86 23.81 52.68 -15.64
N GLU A 87 23.05 52.80 -16.72
CA GLU A 87 21.87 53.65 -16.86
C GLU A 87 20.63 52.77 -17.12
N ILE A 88 19.49 53.12 -16.52
CA ILE A 88 18.22 52.41 -16.78
C ILE A 88 17.60 52.99 -18.04
N VAL A 89 17.21 52.12 -18.98
CA VAL A 89 16.54 52.53 -20.22
C VAL A 89 15.03 52.44 -20.02
N GLU A 90 14.32 53.56 -20.22
CA GLU A 90 12.86 53.66 -20.12
C GLU A 90 12.25 54.12 -21.48
N PRO A 91 11.24 53.40 -22.02
CA PRO A 91 10.68 52.13 -21.56
C PRO A 91 11.67 50.96 -21.70
N SER A 92 11.48 49.89 -20.91
CA SER A 92 12.24 48.66 -21.08
C SER A 92 11.95 48.01 -22.43
N ARG A 93 12.87 47.17 -22.92
CA ARG A 93 12.65 46.43 -24.18
C ARG A 93 11.45 45.49 -24.07
N ASP A 94 10.74 45.32 -25.18
CA ASP A 94 9.56 44.46 -25.28
C ASP A 94 9.81 43.05 -24.71
N GLY A 95 8.96 42.64 -23.76
CA GLY A 95 9.05 41.35 -23.08
C GLY A 95 10.03 41.28 -21.90
N TYR A 96 10.65 42.39 -21.50
CA TYR A 96 11.55 42.48 -20.34
C TYR A 96 11.07 43.51 -19.32
N ALA A 97 11.33 43.22 -18.04
CA ALA A 97 10.89 44.05 -16.91
C ALA A 97 11.87 45.19 -16.58
N LEU A 98 13.15 45.04 -16.96
CA LEU A 98 14.20 46.03 -16.76
C LEU A 98 15.27 45.89 -17.85
N THR A 99 15.70 47.01 -18.41
CA THR A 99 16.84 47.09 -19.35
C THR A 99 17.88 48.06 -18.80
N LEU A 100 19.11 47.58 -18.63
CA LEU A 100 20.28 48.37 -18.23
C LEU A 100 21.19 48.60 -19.42
N LYS A 101 21.57 49.85 -19.67
CA LYS A 101 22.67 50.24 -20.55
C LYS A 101 23.94 50.30 -19.73
N LEU A 102 24.82 49.32 -19.91
CA LEU A 102 26.08 49.19 -19.17
C LEU A 102 27.20 49.87 -19.96
N ASN A 103 27.92 50.79 -19.32
CA ASN A 103 29.11 51.42 -19.88
C ASN A 103 30.25 51.34 -18.86
N PHE A 104 31.31 50.60 -19.21
CA PHE A 104 32.46 50.36 -18.33
C PHE A 104 33.67 51.27 -18.64
N SER A 105 33.59 52.15 -19.64
CA SER A 105 34.70 53.03 -20.07
C SER A 105 35.23 53.92 -18.94
N GLY A 106 34.32 54.44 -18.09
CA GLY A 106 34.65 55.27 -16.92
C GLY A 106 35.38 54.53 -15.78
N LEU A 107 35.60 53.21 -15.89
CA LEU A 107 36.35 52.42 -14.91
C LEU A 107 37.76 52.10 -15.44
N ALA A 108 38.75 52.90 -15.04
CA ALA A 108 40.11 52.82 -15.56
C ALA A 108 40.89 51.55 -15.15
N ARG A 109 40.61 50.96 -13.97
CA ARG A 109 41.37 49.80 -13.47
C ARG A 109 40.67 48.48 -13.82
N PRO A 110 41.38 47.44 -14.32
CA PRO A 110 40.80 46.12 -14.57
C PRO A 110 40.12 45.50 -13.34
N LYS A 111 40.65 45.75 -12.14
CA LYS A 111 40.04 45.31 -10.87
C LYS A 111 38.67 45.95 -10.62
N ASP A 112 38.48 47.20 -11.02
CA ASP A 112 37.22 47.93 -10.85
C ASP A 112 36.18 47.45 -11.88
N ARG A 113 36.60 47.17 -13.12
CA ARG A 113 35.75 46.51 -14.13
C ARG A 113 35.31 45.12 -13.69
N ALA A 114 36.22 44.29 -13.17
CA ALA A 114 35.88 42.98 -12.64
C ALA A 114 34.93 43.06 -11.43
N ARG A 115 35.08 44.08 -10.58
CA ARG A 115 34.15 44.34 -9.46
C ARG A 115 32.77 44.76 -9.96
N ALA A 116 32.69 45.61 -10.99
CA ALA A 116 31.45 46.02 -11.62
C ALA A 116 30.72 44.83 -12.27
N ILE A 117 31.43 43.98 -13.04
CA ILE A 117 30.86 42.75 -13.62
C ILE A 117 30.30 41.82 -12.53
N ARG A 118 31.01 41.67 -11.40
CA ARG A 118 30.51 40.90 -10.26
C ARG A 118 29.29 41.54 -9.59
N GLN A 119 29.13 42.86 -9.64
CA GLN A 119 27.92 43.52 -9.17
C GLN A 119 26.76 43.27 -10.14
N VAL A 120 26.98 43.39 -11.45
CA VAL A 120 25.97 43.10 -12.48
C VAL A 120 25.48 41.66 -12.38
N SER A 121 26.35 40.70 -12.09
CA SER A 121 25.93 39.30 -11.96
C SER A 121 24.99 39.05 -10.77
N LEU A 122 24.93 39.97 -9.80
CA LEU A 122 24.03 39.93 -8.64
C LEU A 122 22.68 40.62 -8.90
N LEU A 123 22.42 41.13 -10.12
CA LEU A 123 21.24 41.93 -10.47
C LEU A 123 19.92 41.32 -9.98
N GLN A 124 19.67 40.04 -10.28
CA GLN A 124 18.50 39.32 -9.79
C GLN A 124 18.39 39.35 -8.26
N SER A 125 19.48 39.07 -7.56
CA SER A 125 19.46 39.00 -6.09
C SER A 125 19.10 40.36 -5.49
N VAL A 126 19.50 41.45 -6.14
CA VAL A 126 19.19 42.83 -5.74
C VAL A 126 17.72 43.15 -5.96
N VAL A 127 17.20 42.87 -7.16
CA VAL A 127 15.78 43.07 -7.53
C VAL A 127 14.87 42.33 -6.56
N LEU A 128 15.13 41.04 -6.31
CA LEU A 128 14.30 40.22 -5.42
C LEU A 128 14.45 40.60 -3.94
N SER A 129 15.65 40.99 -3.50
CA SER A 129 15.88 41.43 -2.13
C SER A 129 15.16 42.75 -1.84
N SER A 130 15.12 43.67 -2.80
CA SER A 130 14.40 44.94 -2.70
C SER A 130 12.90 44.71 -2.51
N GLN A 131 12.30 43.91 -3.39
CA GLN A 131 10.88 43.55 -3.31
C GLN A 131 10.54 42.83 -2.01
N LEU A 132 11.34 41.84 -1.59
CA LEU A 132 11.10 41.14 -0.33
C LEU A 132 11.24 42.08 0.88
N LYS A 133 12.20 43.00 0.87
CA LYS A 133 12.39 43.99 1.95
C LYS A 133 11.18 44.92 2.06
N HIS A 134 10.64 45.37 0.94
CA HIS A 134 9.43 46.19 0.92
C HIS A 134 8.21 45.42 1.46
N ILE A 135 8.01 44.17 1.03
CA ILE A 135 6.90 43.33 1.50
C ILE A 135 7.02 43.06 3.01
N LEU A 136 8.22 42.71 3.49
CA LEU A 136 8.49 42.50 4.92
C LEU A 136 8.32 43.78 5.76
N GLY A 137 8.62 44.95 5.19
CA GLY A 137 8.41 46.25 5.84
C GLY A 137 6.92 46.57 6.05
N ASN A 138 6.07 46.21 5.08
CA ASN A 138 4.65 46.54 5.05
C ASN A 138 3.73 45.44 5.62
N LEU A 139 4.27 44.29 6.02
CA LEU A 139 3.53 43.21 6.66
C LEU A 139 2.99 43.65 8.03
N GLY A 140 1.66 43.74 8.14
CA GLY A 140 0.93 44.05 9.38
C GLY A 140 1.06 42.98 10.46
N ALA A 141 0.46 43.23 11.64
CA ALA A 141 0.61 42.38 12.84
C ALA A 141 -0.13 41.01 12.74
N SER A 142 -0.96 40.79 11.72
CA SER A 142 -1.73 39.56 11.54
C SER A 142 -1.94 39.27 10.04
N GLY A 143 -1.55 38.07 9.58
CA GLY A 143 -1.76 37.57 8.21
C GLY A 143 -0.52 36.91 7.59
N ALA A 144 -0.73 35.85 6.79
CA ALA A 144 0.29 35.31 5.90
C ALA A 144 0.15 35.94 4.51
N THR A 145 1.26 36.34 3.91
CA THR A 145 1.31 36.86 2.54
C THR A 145 1.91 35.81 1.62
N LYS A 146 1.17 35.43 0.58
CA LYS A 146 1.66 34.55 -0.49
C LYS A 146 2.68 35.27 -1.35
N LEU A 147 3.86 34.66 -1.52
CA LEU A 147 4.92 35.12 -2.42
C LEU A 147 5.06 34.15 -3.60
N VAL A 148 4.91 34.66 -4.81
CA VAL A 148 5.05 33.88 -6.05
C VAL A 148 6.42 34.16 -6.67
N TYR A 149 7.42 33.35 -6.33
CA TYR A 149 8.73 33.36 -7.01
C TYR A 149 8.75 32.40 -8.21
N ASN A 150 8.03 31.28 -8.11
CA ASN A 150 7.78 30.35 -9.19
C ASN A 150 6.27 30.09 -9.26
N HIS A 151 5.65 30.31 -10.42
CA HIS A 151 4.20 30.15 -10.60
C HIS A 151 3.67 28.76 -10.18
N ARG A 152 4.52 27.72 -10.22
CA ARG A 152 4.15 26.36 -9.81
C ARG A 152 4.33 26.09 -8.32
N ASP A 153 5.25 26.79 -7.65
CA ASP A 153 5.65 26.52 -6.27
C ASP A 153 5.74 27.83 -5.48
N PRO A 154 4.61 28.44 -5.06
CA PRO A 154 4.64 29.62 -4.20
C PRO A 154 5.13 29.25 -2.79
N PHE A 155 5.67 30.22 -2.06
CA PHE A 155 5.94 30.10 -0.63
C PHE A 155 5.29 31.27 0.11
N PHE A 156 5.04 31.10 1.41
CA PHE A 156 4.30 32.06 2.21
C PHE A 156 5.22 32.70 3.24
N VAL A 157 4.94 33.95 3.56
CA VAL A 157 5.64 34.66 4.63
C VAL A 157 4.60 35.24 5.57
N SER A 158 4.69 34.90 6.84
CA SER A 158 3.84 35.47 7.88
C SER A 158 4.67 36.18 8.93
N ARG A 159 4.09 37.21 9.56
CA ARG A 159 4.73 37.97 10.64
C ARG A 159 4.11 37.57 11.97
N THR A 160 4.96 37.26 12.94
CA THR A 160 4.58 37.02 14.33
C THR A 160 5.40 37.97 15.21
N PRO A 161 4.93 38.40 16.40
CA PRO A 161 5.74 39.24 17.28
C PRO A 161 7.15 38.65 17.50
N GLY A 162 8.18 39.40 17.11
CA GLY A 162 9.60 39.02 17.28
C GLY A 162 10.19 38.08 16.21
N LYS A 163 9.42 37.59 15.22
CA LYS A 163 9.94 36.73 14.15
C LYS A 163 9.14 36.78 12.84
N ILE A 164 9.78 36.43 11.74
CA ILE A 164 9.17 36.23 10.42
C ILE A 164 9.19 34.73 10.13
N ASN A 165 8.05 34.12 9.81
CA ASN A 165 7.96 32.72 9.45
C ASN A 165 7.90 32.59 7.92
N ALA A 166 8.86 31.89 7.32
CA ALA A 166 8.84 31.57 5.89
C ALA A 166 8.42 30.11 5.70
N ILE A 167 7.29 29.88 5.03
CA ILE A 167 6.63 28.58 4.92
C ILE A 167 6.63 28.10 3.47
N PHE A 168 7.23 26.94 3.24
CA PHE A 168 7.44 26.33 1.94
C PHE A 168 6.58 25.07 1.78
N PRO A 169 5.50 25.10 0.97
CA PRO A 169 4.79 23.89 0.57
C PRO A 169 5.65 23.07 -0.40
N MET A 170 5.94 21.81 -0.05
CA MET A 170 6.86 20.95 -0.82
C MET A 170 6.11 19.93 -1.66
N ARG A 171 6.35 19.96 -2.98
CA ARG A 171 5.70 19.08 -3.96
C ARG A 171 6.73 18.30 -4.77
N PHE A 172 6.57 16.98 -4.81
CA PHE A 172 7.40 16.05 -5.58
C PHE A 172 6.55 15.27 -6.57
N ARG A 173 7.09 14.96 -7.76
CA ARG A 173 6.36 14.22 -8.80
C ARG A 173 6.56 12.70 -8.71
N ASP A 174 7.69 12.28 -8.15
CA ASP A 174 8.12 10.89 -8.05
C ASP A 174 8.10 10.48 -6.57
N ASP A 175 7.50 9.34 -6.27
CA ASP A 175 7.37 8.82 -4.90
C ASP A 175 8.74 8.46 -4.30
N THR A 176 9.73 8.11 -5.13
CA THR A 176 11.10 7.91 -4.66
C THR A 176 11.77 9.21 -4.22
N ASP A 177 11.55 10.30 -4.97
CA ASP A 177 12.04 11.63 -4.59
C ASP A 177 11.34 12.09 -3.29
N LEU A 178 10.06 11.75 -3.11
CA LEU A 178 9.30 12.03 -1.88
C LEU A 178 9.86 11.29 -0.66
N ALA A 179 10.19 10.01 -0.80
CA ALA A 179 10.79 9.23 0.28
C ALA A 179 12.14 9.82 0.72
N VAL A 180 13.01 10.15 -0.24
CA VAL A 180 14.31 10.80 0.04
C VAL A 180 14.13 12.20 0.62
N ALA A 181 13.16 12.97 0.12
CA ALA A 181 12.83 14.30 0.64
C ALA A 181 12.40 14.25 2.11
N THR A 182 11.61 13.25 2.49
CA THR A 182 11.10 13.08 3.85
C THR A 182 12.26 12.89 4.83
N SER A 183 13.23 12.02 4.51
CA SER A 183 14.45 11.88 5.31
C SER A 183 15.27 13.17 5.33
N PHE A 184 15.40 13.86 4.19
CA PHE A 184 16.12 15.14 4.12
C PHE A 184 15.51 16.21 5.04
N PHE A 185 14.18 16.32 5.11
CA PHE A 185 13.52 17.30 5.98
C PHE A 185 13.62 16.96 7.46
N GLN A 186 13.62 15.67 7.80
CA GLN A 186 13.85 15.22 9.18
C GLN A 186 15.26 15.64 9.65
N GLU A 187 16.29 15.36 8.85
CA GLU A 187 17.67 15.78 9.11
C GLU A 187 17.80 17.31 9.17
N LEU A 188 17.13 18.03 8.27
CA LEU A 188 17.15 19.49 8.25
C LEU A 188 16.51 20.09 9.51
N GLN A 189 15.42 19.49 10.00
CA GLN A 189 14.78 19.90 11.25
C GLN A 189 15.70 19.66 12.45
N GLU A 190 16.36 18.51 12.53
CA GLU A 190 17.29 18.18 13.62
C GLU A 190 18.53 19.09 13.60
N ALA A 191 19.12 19.29 12.42
CA ALA A 191 20.24 20.20 12.24
C ALA A 191 19.87 21.65 12.57
N GLY A 192 18.72 22.13 12.09
CA GLY A 192 18.22 23.49 12.37
C GLY A 192 18.00 23.76 13.86
N ASN A 193 17.67 22.72 14.64
CA ASN A 193 17.52 22.83 16.10
C ASN A 193 18.85 22.65 16.85
N SER A 194 19.86 22.05 16.23
CA SER A 194 21.19 21.82 16.83
C SER A 194 22.08 23.07 16.79
N TYR A 195 21.93 23.94 15.78
CA TYR A 195 22.74 25.15 15.64
C TYR A 195 22.01 26.40 16.16
N SER A 196 22.39 26.89 17.34
CA SER A 196 21.75 28.04 18.01
C SER A 196 21.72 29.35 17.20
N LYS A 197 22.66 29.52 16.26
CA LYS A 197 22.78 30.72 15.40
C LYS A 197 22.02 30.60 14.07
N ALA A 198 21.48 29.43 13.73
CA ALA A 198 20.72 29.21 12.50
C ALA A 198 19.23 29.61 12.67
N PRO A 199 18.50 29.84 11.56
CA PRO A 199 17.04 29.82 11.57
C PRO A 199 16.51 28.50 12.11
N LYS A 200 15.54 28.56 13.03
CA LYS A 200 14.86 27.33 13.47
C LYS A 200 14.05 26.79 12.31
N CYS A 201 14.13 25.49 12.09
CA CYS A 201 13.43 24.80 11.02
C CYS A 201 12.43 23.81 11.62
N SER A 202 11.22 23.79 11.07
CA SER A 202 10.20 22.78 11.39
C SER A 202 9.61 22.20 10.11
N TRP A 203 9.34 20.90 10.11
CA TRP A 203 8.66 20.22 9.02
C TRP A 203 7.38 19.55 9.54
N SER A 204 6.29 19.70 8.81
CA SER A 204 4.97 19.16 9.15
C SER A 204 4.29 18.64 7.88
N ALA A 205 3.64 17.49 7.93
CA ALA A 205 2.81 17.02 6.82
C ALA A 205 1.53 17.87 6.62
N ILE A 206 1.12 18.61 7.65
CA ILE A 206 -0.11 19.40 7.71
C ILE A 206 0.23 20.89 7.59
N PRO A 207 -0.58 21.72 6.91
CA PRO A 207 -0.37 23.17 6.83
C PRO A 207 -0.30 23.82 8.22
N PRO A 208 0.69 24.70 8.46
CA PRO A 208 0.78 25.46 9.70
C PRO A 208 -0.46 26.36 9.95
N PRO A 209 -0.81 26.65 11.22
CA PRO A 209 -1.97 27.49 11.56
C PRO A 209 -1.97 28.87 10.88
N GLU A 210 -0.80 29.40 10.54
CA GLU A 210 -0.60 30.67 9.86
C GLU A 210 -1.18 30.70 8.44
N LEU A 211 -1.41 29.53 7.83
CA LEU A 211 -1.99 29.39 6.47
C LEU A 211 -3.50 29.12 6.48
N ARG A 212 -4.20 29.32 7.61
CA ARG A 212 -5.66 29.18 7.69
C ARG A 212 -6.34 30.25 6.83
N GLY A 213 -7.25 29.82 5.95
CA GLY A 213 -7.98 30.71 5.04
C GLY A 213 -7.44 30.75 3.61
N GLU A 214 -6.27 30.16 3.35
CA GLU A 214 -5.69 30.05 2.01
C GLU A 214 -6.39 28.98 1.15
N SER A 215 -6.39 29.18 -0.17
CA SER A 215 -7.07 28.25 -1.10
C SER A 215 -6.50 26.83 -1.01
N VAL A 216 -7.39 25.83 -1.08
CA VAL A 216 -7.04 24.40 -0.93
C VAL A 216 -5.93 23.96 -1.90
N HIS A 217 -5.92 24.46 -3.13
CA HIS A 217 -4.90 24.15 -4.13
C HIS A 217 -3.47 24.50 -3.68
N HIS A 218 -3.30 25.59 -2.91
CA HIS A 218 -1.98 25.95 -2.39
C HIS A 218 -1.58 25.14 -1.15
N LEU A 219 -2.55 24.53 -0.46
CA LEU A 219 -2.34 23.73 0.74
C LEU A 219 -2.20 22.22 0.43
N THR A 220 -2.57 21.78 -0.77
CA THR A 220 -2.33 20.39 -1.21
C THR A 220 -0.85 20.19 -1.54
N THR A 221 -0.16 19.41 -0.71
CA THR A 221 1.26 19.02 -0.86
C THR A 221 1.45 17.55 -0.49
N ASN A 222 2.30 16.82 -1.21
CA ASN A 222 2.69 15.47 -0.81
C ASN A 222 3.96 15.41 0.05
N GLY A 223 4.85 16.42 -0.04
CA GLY A 223 6.09 16.52 0.74
C GLY A 223 5.98 17.28 2.06
N GLY A 224 4.78 17.75 2.42
CA GLY A 224 4.53 18.57 3.61
C GLY A 224 5.00 20.02 3.48
N PHE A 225 5.06 20.70 4.62
CA PHE A 225 5.38 22.11 4.78
C PHE A 225 6.67 22.26 5.59
N VAL A 226 7.64 22.97 5.03
CA VAL A 226 8.87 23.34 5.74
C VAL A 226 8.78 24.79 6.14
N SER A 227 8.98 25.10 7.42
CA SER A 227 8.89 26.46 7.95
C SER A 227 10.21 26.89 8.58
N PHE A 228 10.64 28.13 8.32
CA PHE A 228 11.82 28.74 8.92
C PHE A 228 11.44 29.97 9.75
N ASP A 229 11.90 29.98 11.01
CA ASP A 229 11.78 31.13 11.89
C ASP A 229 12.99 32.07 11.68
N ILE A 230 12.73 33.22 11.05
CA ILE A 230 13.70 34.27 10.76
C ILE A 230 13.59 35.35 11.83
N PHE A 231 14.62 35.45 12.67
CA PHE A 231 14.75 36.50 13.69
C PHE A 231 15.53 37.69 13.17
N GLU A 232 15.47 38.83 13.87
CA GLU A 232 16.19 40.07 13.51
C GLU A 232 17.69 39.83 13.24
N ARG A 233 18.33 38.96 14.02
CA ARG A 233 19.74 38.57 13.86
C ARG A 233 20.09 37.96 12.50
N HIS A 234 19.12 37.39 11.79
CA HIS A 234 19.29 36.79 10.46
C HIS A 234 19.18 37.83 9.33
N VAL A 235 18.66 39.02 9.62
CA VAL A 235 18.41 40.08 8.63
C VAL A 235 19.28 41.32 8.90
N LYS A 236 19.90 41.45 10.08
CA LYS A 236 20.74 42.60 10.46
C LYS A 236 21.95 42.82 9.53
N ARG A 237 22.23 44.10 9.21
CA ARG A 237 23.34 44.56 8.32
C ARG A 237 23.27 43.92 6.92
N ASN A 238 24.40 43.46 6.39
CA ASN A 238 24.53 42.90 5.03
C ASN A 238 24.02 41.45 4.91
N ARG A 239 23.33 40.90 5.92
CA ARG A 239 22.84 39.51 5.91
C ARG A 239 21.47 39.36 5.27
N ALA A 240 20.68 40.44 5.19
CA ALA A 240 19.34 40.43 4.59
C ALA A 240 19.32 39.86 3.17
N ALA A 241 20.19 40.36 2.28
CA ALA A 241 20.27 39.91 0.89
C ALA A 241 20.64 38.42 0.78
N LYS A 242 21.54 37.93 1.65
CA LYS A 242 21.92 36.52 1.68
C LYS A 242 20.77 35.63 2.18
N THR A 243 20.06 36.06 3.22
CA THR A 243 18.90 35.34 3.75
C THR A 243 17.77 35.30 2.72
N ALA A 244 17.48 36.42 2.05
CA ALA A 244 16.53 36.48 0.96
C ALA A 244 16.88 35.50 -0.16
N TRP A 245 18.14 35.50 -0.61
CA TRP A 245 18.62 34.58 -1.64
C TRP A 245 18.42 33.10 -1.25
N ILE A 246 18.73 32.74 0.00
CA ILE A 246 18.56 31.37 0.50
C ILE A 246 17.08 30.98 0.50
N LEU A 247 16.19 31.85 1.00
CA LEU A 247 14.75 31.57 1.05
C LEU A 247 14.16 31.39 -0.35
N LEU A 248 14.47 32.30 -1.27
CA LEU A 248 13.97 32.25 -2.65
C LEU A 248 14.41 30.98 -3.40
N ASN A 249 15.60 30.47 -3.09
CA ASN A 249 16.17 29.30 -3.77
C ASN A 249 16.05 28.00 -2.97
N PHE A 250 15.42 28.02 -1.79
CA PHE A 250 15.34 26.86 -0.90
C PHE A 250 14.68 25.64 -1.57
N GLN A 251 13.56 25.84 -2.24
CA GLN A 251 12.87 24.74 -2.95
C GLN A 251 13.74 24.13 -4.05
N SER A 252 14.39 24.97 -4.86
CA SER A 252 15.32 24.52 -5.90
C SER A 252 16.50 23.76 -5.31
N TYR A 253 17.00 24.21 -4.15
CA TYR A 253 18.10 23.58 -3.43
C TYR A 253 17.71 22.17 -2.98
N VAL A 254 16.53 22.01 -2.38
CA VAL A 254 16.02 20.70 -1.96
C VAL A 254 15.86 19.76 -3.15
N LYS A 255 15.19 20.21 -4.22
CA LYS A 255 14.97 19.38 -5.42
C LYS A 255 16.30 18.96 -6.09
N TYR A 256 17.31 19.84 -6.09
CA TYR A 256 18.64 19.51 -6.59
C TYR A 256 19.33 18.42 -5.74
N HIS A 257 19.34 18.59 -4.42
CA HIS A 257 20.03 17.65 -3.52
C HIS A 257 19.37 16.28 -3.47
N ILE A 258 18.04 16.20 -3.59
CA ILE A 258 17.34 14.91 -3.71
C ILE A 258 17.80 14.16 -4.97
N LYS A 259 17.89 14.85 -6.12
CA LYS A 259 18.41 14.26 -7.36
C LYS A 259 19.86 13.82 -7.22
N CYS A 260 20.71 14.62 -6.57
CA CYS A 260 22.09 14.22 -6.28
C CYS A 260 22.17 12.96 -5.41
N THR A 261 21.35 12.87 -4.35
CA THR A 261 21.27 11.70 -3.48
C THR A 261 20.82 10.47 -4.26
N ARG A 262 19.81 10.59 -5.12
CA ARG A 262 19.38 9.52 -6.02
C ARG A 262 20.52 9.04 -6.93
N SER A 263 21.24 9.95 -7.57
CA SER A 263 22.41 9.59 -8.39
C SER A 263 23.52 8.93 -7.57
N TYR A 264 23.72 9.35 -6.32
CA TYR A 264 24.68 8.72 -5.41
C TYR A 264 24.26 7.30 -5.03
N ILE A 265 22.99 7.06 -4.70
CA ILE A 265 22.44 5.73 -4.43
C ILE A 265 22.65 4.83 -5.65
N GLN A 266 22.34 5.30 -6.86
CA GLN A 266 22.57 4.55 -8.09
C GLN A 266 24.06 4.22 -8.32
N SER A 267 24.97 5.13 -7.97
CA SER A 267 26.42 4.84 -8.01
C SER A 267 26.80 3.73 -7.01
N ARG A 268 26.23 3.73 -5.80
CA ARG A 268 26.48 2.69 -4.79
C ARG A 268 25.90 1.34 -5.20
N MET A 269 24.71 1.33 -5.81
CA MET A 269 24.10 0.12 -6.37
C MET A 269 24.97 -0.49 -7.47
N ARG A 270 25.50 0.32 -8.40
CA ARG A 270 26.44 -0.14 -9.43
C ARG A 270 27.70 -0.75 -8.83
N LYS A 271 28.33 -0.07 -7.87
CA LYS A 271 29.51 -0.63 -7.16
C LYS A 271 29.19 -1.94 -6.44
N ARG A 272 27.99 -2.08 -5.86
CA ARG A 272 27.58 -3.33 -5.21
C ARG A 272 27.32 -4.44 -6.22
N GLN A 273 26.70 -4.11 -7.35
CA GLN A 273 26.49 -5.04 -8.47
C GLN A 273 27.82 -5.52 -9.05
N GLU A 274 28.78 -4.62 -9.28
CA GLU A 274 30.14 -4.95 -9.74
C GLU A 274 30.81 -5.93 -8.76
N SER A 275 30.80 -5.62 -7.45
CA SER A 275 31.35 -6.49 -6.41
C SER A 275 30.68 -7.88 -6.34
N LEU A 276 29.35 -7.96 -6.49
CA LEU A 276 28.64 -9.25 -6.54
C LEU A 276 28.98 -10.02 -7.82
N THR A 277 29.15 -9.32 -8.94
CA THR A 277 29.53 -9.93 -10.22
C THR A 277 30.94 -10.55 -10.14
N GLU A 278 31.89 -9.88 -9.51
CA GLU A 278 33.24 -10.42 -9.26
C GLU A 278 33.19 -11.71 -8.42
N VAL A 279 32.34 -11.77 -7.39
CA VAL A 279 32.16 -12.98 -6.56
C VAL A 279 31.59 -14.13 -7.38
N ILE A 280 30.61 -13.87 -8.26
CA ILE A 280 30.02 -14.87 -9.15
C ILE A 280 31.06 -15.38 -10.16
N GLN A 281 31.84 -14.48 -10.77
CA GLN A 281 32.91 -14.86 -11.69
C GLN A 281 34.01 -15.67 -10.99
N GLY A 282 34.40 -15.27 -9.78
CA GLY A 282 35.36 -16.01 -8.95
C GLY A 282 34.84 -17.41 -8.54
N ALA A 283 33.53 -17.55 -8.29
CA ALA A 283 32.91 -18.84 -8.03
C ALA A 283 32.87 -19.75 -9.28
N ARG A 284 32.66 -19.16 -10.47
CA ARG A 284 32.73 -19.87 -11.76
C ARG A 284 34.12 -20.43 -12.04
N LEU A 285 35.17 -19.65 -11.78
CA LEU A 285 36.56 -20.07 -11.96
C LEU A 285 36.99 -21.16 -10.97
N ARG A 286 36.51 -21.12 -9.71
CA ARG A 286 36.73 -22.23 -8.75
C ARG A 286 35.93 -23.49 -9.04
N GLY A 287 34.83 -23.37 -9.80
CA GLY A 287 33.99 -24.50 -10.19
C GLY A 287 34.66 -25.46 -11.17
N SER A 288 35.63 -25.01 -11.98
CA SER A 288 36.31 -25.89 -12.95
C SER A 288 37.42 -26.75 -12.33
N ASP A 289 37.99 -26.35 -11.18
CA ASP A 289 39.09 -27.09 -10.54
C ASP A 289 38.62 -28.22 -9.60
N ASN A 290 37.38 -28.19 -9.12
CA ASN A 290 36.89 -29.17 -8.15
C ASN A 290 36.41 -30.51 -8.75
N THR A 291 36.37 -30.64 -10.07
CA THR A 291 35.92 -31.86 -10.77
C THR A 291 36.93 -33.02 -10.71
N LYS A 292 38.18 -32.78 -10.28
CA LYS A 292 39.23 -33.82 -10.22
C LYS A 292 39.42 -34.51 -8.85
N LYS A 293 38.78 -34.07 -7.75
CA LYS A 293 39.07 -34.60 -6.39
C LYS A 293 37.97 -35.44 -5.72
N LEU A 294 36.84 -35.68 -6.38
CA LEU A 294 35.66 -36.34 -5.76
C LEU A 294 35.44 -37.81 -6.17
N GLN A 295 36.48 -38.52 -6.64
CA GLN A 295 36.39 -39.95 -6.97
C GLN A 295 36.94 -40.92 -5.92
N VAL A 296 37.51 -40.47 -4.80
CA VAL A 296 38.14 -41.37 -3.82
C VAL A 296 37.51 -41.25 -2.44
N ARG A 297 36.36 -41.93 -2.24
CA ARG A 297 35.97 -42.65 -1.01
C ARG A 297 34.47 -43.00 -1.02
N LYS A 298 34.15 -44.11 -1.68
CA LYS A 298 32.98 -44.94 -1.35
C LYS A 298 33.51 -46.32 -0.95
N LYS A 299 33.30 -46.73 0.31
CA LYS A 299 32.98 -48.13 0.69
C LYS A 299 32.73 -48.29 2.20
N SER A 300 31.71 -49.12 2.50
CA SER A 300 31.46 -49.84 3.78
C SER A 300 30.83 -49.02 4.92
N LYS A 301 29.73 -49.38 5.60
CA LYS A 301 29.01 -50.66 5.78
C LYS A 301 27.59 -50.37 6.32
N ARG A 302 26.59 -51.17 5.91
CA ARG A 302 25.27 -51.29 6.55
C ARG A 302 25.37 -52.12 7.83
N ARG A 303 24.64 -51.74 8.89
CA ARG A 303 24.02 -52.67 9.87
C ARG A 303 22.81 -52.01 10.56
N LEU A 304 21.69 -52.73 10.53
CA LEU A 304 20.50 -52.57 11.38
C LEU A 304 20.88 -52.77 12.86
N ILE A 305 20.21 -52.08 13.80
CA ILE A 305 19.85 -52.56 15.16
C ILE A 305 18.64 -51.76 15.67
N SER A 306 17.83 -52.47 16.45
CA SER A 306 16.44 -52.31 16.86
C SER A 306 16.14 -51.32 18.00
N LEU A 307 14.83 -51.12 18.21
CA LEU A 307 14.18 -50.45 19.34
C LEU A 307 14.73 -50.91 20.70
N GLY A 308 15.05 -49.94 21.56
CA GLY A 308 15.22 -50.21 22.99
C GLY A 308 16.01 -49.19 23.79
N LYS A 309 15.64 -47.89 23.81
CA LYS A 309 16.15 -46.93 24.83
C LYS A 309 15.13 -45.83 25.19
N ALA A 310 13.95 -46.22 25.68
CA ALA A 310 12.97 -45.29 26.28
C ALA A 310 12.98 -45.25 27.83
N LYS A 311 13.84 -46.04 28.51
CA LYS A 311 13.87 -46.09 29.99
C LYS A 311 15.05 -45.36 30.66
N LYS A 312 15.96 -44.73 29.90
CA LYS A 312 17.12 -43.99 30.48
C LYS A 312 16.90 -42.49 30.65
N LEU A 313 15.94 -41.90 29.93
CA LEU A 313 15.61 -40.46 30.01
C LEU A 313 14.68 -40.09 31.17
N GLN A 314 13.98 -41.06 31.77
CA GLN A 314 13.06 -40.80 32.88
C GLN A 314 13.75 -40.71 34.25
N LYS A 315 14.97 -41.29 34.40
CA LYS A 315 15.76 -41.23 35.64
C LYS A 315 16.55 -39.93 35.80
N GLY A 316 16.99 -39.31 34.69
CA GLY A 316 17.71 -38.03 34.73
C GLY A 316 16.82 -36.84 35.10
N PHE A 317 15.53 -36.89 34.77
CA PHE A 317 14.60 -35.79 35.00
C PHE A 317 14.12 -35.69 36.46
N ARG A 318 13.98 -36.80 37.18
CA ARG A 318 13.64 -36.78 38.63
C ARG A 318 14.77 -36.23 39.50
N ALA A 319 16.03 -36.56 39.18
CA ALA A 319 17.20 -36.05 39.91
C ALA A 319 17.39 -34.53 39.78
N LEU A 320 16.93 -33.94 38.66
CA LEU A 320 16.97 -32.50 38.44
C LEU A 320 15.85 -31.77 39.21
N VAL A 321 14.66 -32.37 39.30
CA VAL A 321 13.52 -31.82 40.04
C VAL A 321 13.74 -31.84 41.55
N ASP A 322 14.41 -32.87 42.07
CA ASP A 322 14.72 -32.96 43.52
C ASP A 322 15.84 -31.99 43.93
N ARG A 323 16.79 -31.67 43.02
CA ARG A 323 17.78 -30.59 43.25
C ARG A 323 17.15 -29.19 43.29
N ILE A 324 16.06 -28.97 42.56
CA ILE A 324 15.36 -27.68 42.55
C ILE A 324 14.49 -27.49 43.80
N LYS A 325 14.00 -28.57 44.41
CA LYS A 325 13.24 -28.50 45.69
C LYS A 325 14.10 -28.25 46.93
N GLY A 326 15.39 -28.61 46.90
CA GLY A 326 16.32 -28.39 48.02
C GLY A 326 16.84 -26.96 48.21
N LEU A 327 16.59 -26.05 47.26
CA LEU A 327 17.10 -24.68 47.26
C LEU A 327 16.14 -23.64 47.86
N ARG A 328 15.01 -24.06 48.46
CA ARG A 328 13.94 -23.16 48.94
C ARG A 328 13.91 -22.86 50.44
N LEU A 329 14.91 -23.27 51.22
CA LEU A 329 14.96 -22.97 52.65
C LEU A 329 16.40 -22.72 53.12
N ARG A 330 16.90 -21.49 52.95
CA ARG A 330 17.83 -20.84 53.92
C ARG A 330 18.22 -19.43 53.49
N ILE A 331 18.10 -18.52 54.46
CA ILE A 331 18.88 -17.27 54.69
C ILE A 331 18.10 -15.96 54.53
N ARG A 332 17.88 -15.37 55.72
CA ARG A 332 17.47 -14.01 56.08
C ARG A 332 18.52 -12.95 55.65
N VAL A 333 17.98 -11.78 55.28
CA VAL A 333 18.45 -10.39 55.47
C VAL A 333 19.89 -10.16 55.98
N ARG A 334 20.74 -9.57 55.14
CA ARG A 334 21.65 -8.42 55.39
C ARG A 334 22.68 -8.35 54.25
N ALA A 335 22.49 -7.42 53.30
CA ALA A 335 23.53 -6.78 52.47
C ALA A 335 22.92 -6.11 51.23
N LEU A 336 22.09 -5.09 51.43
CA LEU A 336 21.54 -4.27 50.33
C LEU A 336 22.54 -3.23 49.78
N ASP A 337 23.78 -3.16 50.31
CA ASP A 337 24.81 -2.21 49.86
C ASP A 337 25.93 -2.80 48.98
N ARG A 338 25.88 -4.09 48.65
CA ARG A 338 26.78 -4.70 47.63
C ARG A 338 26.12 -4.95 46.28
N LEU A 339 24.78 -5.03 46.21
CA LEU A 339 24.07 -5.22 44.95
C LEU A 339 24.04 -3.95 44.07
N ARG A 340 24.16 -2.77 44.69
CA ARG A 340 24.16 -1.48 43.97
C ARG A 340 25.47 -1.21 43.21
N ARG A 341 26.57 -1.90 43.57
CA ARG A 341 27.85 -1.85 42.84
C ARG A 341 28.01 -2.94 41.78
N TYR A 342 27.32 -4.08 41.91
CA TYR A 342 27.36 -5.14 40.89
C TYR A 342 26.47 -4.84 39.67
N TYR A 343 25.35 -4.13 39.85
CA TYR A 343 24.46 -3.74 38.74
C TYR A 343 25.02 -2.67 37.79
N ARG A 344 26.05 -1.91 38.19
CA ARG A 344 26.71 -0.90 37.33
C ARG A 344 27.87 -1.46 36.50
N GLN A 345 28.25 -2.73 36.69
CA GLN A 345 29.40 -3.35 36.00
C GLN A 345 29.02 -4.50 35.06
N CYS A 346 27.73 -4.88 34.97
CA CYS A 346 27.25 -5.96 34.10
C CYS A 346 26.55 -5.50 32.79
N PHE A 347 26.39 -4.20 32.54
CA PHE A 347 25.97 -3.68 31.23
C PHE A 347 27.11 -2.91 30.55
N ALA A 348 28.19 -3.62 30.26
CA ALA A 348 29.07 -3.28 29.15
C ALA A 348 28.79 -4.30 28.03
N VAL A 349 28.15 -3.82 26.96
CA VAL A 349 27.84 -4.60 25.76
C VAL A 349 29.15 -5.01 25.06
N PRO A 350 29.47 -6.31 24.90
CA PRO A 350 30.47 -6.72 23.93
C PRO A 350 29.80 -6.79 22.55
N ARG A 351 30.30 -6.01 21.59
CA ARG A 351 30.09 -6.26 20.16
C ARG A 351 30.63 -7.65 19.81
N VAL A 352 29.75 -8.58 19.44
CA VAL A 352 30.14 -9.86 18.83
C VAL A 352 29.44 -10.02 17.48
N LYS A 353 30.28 -10.38 16.50
CA LYS A 353 30.04 -10.50 15.07
C LYS A 353 28.90 -11.48 14.74
N GLY A 354 27.99 -11.03 13.88
CA GLY A 354 26.89 -11.82 13.34
C GLY A 354 27.40 -13.06 12.60
N ASN A 355 26.84 -14.20 12.96
CA ASN A 355 27.13 -15.48 12.34
C ASN A 355 26.21 -15.70 11.15
N LYS A 356 26.82 -16.10 10.03
CA LYS A 356 26.21 -16.41 8.73
C LYS A 356 25.24 -17.58 8.86
N TYR A 357 23.94 -17.33 8.92
CA TYR A 357 22.92 -18.36 8.68
C TYR A 357 21.61 -17.83 8.08
N TYR A 358 21.53 -16.54 7.71
CA TYR A 358 20.33 -15.90 7.17
C TYR A 358 20.36 -15.59 5.66
N ASP A 359 21.48 -15.79 4.95
CA ASP A 359 21.62 -15.38 3.54
C ASP A 359 21.07 -16.40 2.51
N LYS A 360 20.02 -17.17 2.83
CA LYS A 360 19.45 -18.14 1.87
C LYS A 360 17.94 -18.12 1.72
N LEU A 361 17.29 -17.06 2.19
CA LEU A 361 15.85 -16.82 2.02
C LEU A 361 15.53 -15.45 1.39
N GLU A 362 16.52 -14.74 0.85
CA GLU A 362 16.34 -13.39 0.25
C GLU A 362 16.10 -13.38 -1.28
N GLU A 363 15.83 -14.53 -1.92
CA GLU A 363 15.56 -14.59 -3.37
C GLU A 363 14.06 -14.56 -3.75
N GLU A 364 13.13 -14.43 -2.80
CA GLU A 364 11.70 -14.26 -3.11
C GLU A 364 11.13 -13.01 -2.41
N GLY A 365 10.84 -11.97 -3.22
CA GLY A 365 9.85 -10.92 -2.91
C GLY A 365 10.16 -10.00 -1.71
N HIS A 366 10.64 -8.79 -2.00
CA HIS A 366 10.71 -7.68 -1.04
C HIS A 366 9.36 -7.48 -0.30
N HIS A 367 9.33 -7.78 0.99
CA HIS A 367 8.40 -7.19 1.95
C HIS A 367 9.11 -6.01 2.63
N PRO A 368 8.63 -4.76 2.51
CA PRO A 368 9.11 -3.69 3.37
C PRO A 368 8.71 -4.02 4.82
N ALA A 369 9.63 -3.78 5.77
CA ALA A 369 9.33 -3.90 7.19
C ALA A 369 8.07 -3.08 7.53
N ILE A 370 7.06 -3.75 8.10
CA ILE A 370 5.79 -3.16 8.53
C ILE A 370 6.11 -2.14 9.61
N THR A 371 6.18 -0.86 9.24
CA THR A 371 6.48 0.22 10.18
C THR A 371 5.20 0.57 10.94
N MET A 372 5.13 0.10 12.19
CA MET A 372 3.95 0.15 13.08
C MET A 372 3.63 1.55 13.65
N ALA A 373 4.28 2.62 13.19
CA ALA A 373 3.93 4.03 13.40
C ALA A 373 4.89 4.92 12.59
N THR A 374 4.52 6.17 12.31
CA THR A 374 5.40 7.11 11.57
C THR A 374 6.72 7.41 12.29
N ARG A 375 6.72 7.35 13.64
CA ARG A 375 7.90 7.40 14.50
C ARG A 375 7.69 6.49 15.72
N PRO A 376 8.01 5.19 15.68
CA PRO A 376 7.60 4.24 16.72
C PRO A 376 8.10 4.67 18.12
N GLY A 377 7.18 4.70 19.08
CA GLY A 377 7.49 4.90 20.50
C GLY A 377 8.00 3.63 21.18
N PRO A 378 8.44 3.69 22.46
CA PRO A 378 8.72 2.49 23.24
C PRO A 378 7.49 1.58 23.31
N LEU A 379 7.71 0.26 23.28
CA LEU A 379 6.66 -0.77 23.31
C LEU A 379 5.64 -0.65 22.16
N THR A 380 6.09 -0.23 20.97
CA THR A 380 5.23 -0.20 19.77
C THR A 380 4.93 -1.62 19.25
N GLU A 381 5.95 -2.48 19.21
CA GLU A 381 5.88 -3.85 18.71
C GLU A 381 5.33 -4.83 19.76
N TRP A 382 4.65 -5.89 19.28
CA TRP A 382 4.15 -6.95 20.15
C TRP A 382 5.29 -7.86 20.65
N PRO A 383 5.26 -8.35 21.90
CA PRO A 383 6.34 -9.18 22.46
C PRO A 383 6.66 -10.47 21.67
N TRP A 384 5.68 -10.98 20.93
CA TRP A 384 5.78 -12.19 20.10
C TRP A 384 5.79 -11.91 18.60
N GLN A 385 5.98 -10.65 18.16
CA GLN A 385 5.99 -10.30 16.74
C GLN A 385 7.03 -11.10 15.93
N TRP A 386 8.19 -11.38 16.55
CA TRP A 386 9.25 -12.21 15.97
C TRP A 386 8.84 -13.68 15.70
N MET A 387 7.76 -14.16 16.31
CA MET A 387 7.24 -15.52 16.11
C MET A 387 6.40 -15.66 14.83
N GLY A 388 5.99 -14.55 14.21
CA GLY A 388 5.16 -14.54 13.01
C GLY A 388 3.91 -15.43 13.17
N SER A 389 3.74 -16.41 12.27
CA SER A 389 2.61 -17.35 12.30
C SER A 389 2.62 -18.33 13.47
N PHE A 390 3.73 -18.45 14.22
CA PHE A 390 3.84 -19.31 15.40
C PHE A 390 3.36 -18.65 16.70
N LYS A 391 2.88 -17.40 16.65
CA LYS A 391 2.42 -16.64 17.82
C LYS A 391 1.39 -17.34 18.69
N TYR A 392 0.55 -18.23 18.13
CA TYR A 392 -0.42 -19.00 18.92
C TYR A 392 0.22 -19.96 19.95
N LEU A 393 1.49 -20.31 19.78
CA LEU A 393 2.24 -21.10 20.77
C LEU A 393 2.38 -20.39 22.12
N VAL A 394 2.18 -19.07 22.17
CA VAL A 394 2.12 -18.30 23.41
C VAL A 394 1.02 -18.82 24.34
N LEU A 395 -0.09 -19.35 23.81
CA LEU A 395 -1.18 -19.95 24.60
C LEU A 395 -0.97 -21.45 24.91
N ALA A 396 0.09 -22.08 24.36
CA ALA A 396 0.32 -23.52 24.54
C ALA A 396 0.45 -23.96 26.01
N PRO A 397 1.12 -23.22 26.92
CA PRO A 397 1.16 -23.59 28.33
C PRO A 397 -0.22 -23.64 28.98
N ALA A 398 -1.09 -22.68 28.67
CA ALA A 398 -2.45 -22.62 29.20
C ALA A 398 -3.34 -23.73 28.61
N ALA A 399 -3.19 -24.03 27.32
CA ALA A 399 -3.87 -25.15 26.68
C ALA A 399 -3.45 -26.51 27.27
N LEU A 400 -2.14 -26.72 27.48
CA LEU A 400 -1.60 -27.92 28.11
C LEU A 400 -2.05 -28.07 29.57
N HIS A 401 -2.08 -26.97 30.33
CA HIS A 401 -2.59 -26.97 31.69
C HIS A 401 -4.09 -27.35 31.74
N THR A 402 -4.88 -26.81 30.82
CA THR A 402 -6.29 -27.17 30.66
C THR A 402 -6.46 -28.65 30.34
N ALA A 403 -5.73 -29.16 29.33
CA ALA A 403 -5.78 -30.56 28.95
C ALA A 403 -5.37 -31.48 30.11
N HIS A 404 -4.33 -31.12 30.85
CA HIS A 404 -3.88 -31.88 32.01
C HIS A 404 -4.95 -31.93 33.12
N ARG A 405 -5.60 -30.81 33.44
CA ARG A 405 -6.69 -30.78 34.43
C ARG A 405 -7.88 -31.61 34.00
N VAL A 406 -8.31 -31.49 32.73
CA VAL A 406 -9.40 -32.30 32.17
C VAL A 406 -9.08 -33.79 32.24
N LEU A 407 -7.86 -34.18 31.87
CA LEU A 407 -7.42 -35.59 31.87
C LEU A 407 -7.27 -36.17 33.28
N THR A 408 -6.92 -35.36 34.28
CA THR A 408 -6.65 -35.84 35.65
C THR A 408 -7.85 -35.76 36.58
N LYS A 409 -8.72 -34.77 36.42
CA LYS A 409 -9.86 -34.50 37.33
C LYS A 409 -11.23 -34.61 36.65
N GLY A 410 -11.28 -34.82 35.33
CA GLY A 410 -12.53 -34.80 34.56
C GLY A 410 -13.09 -33.39 34.39
N TRP A 411 -14.19 -33.28 33.64
CA TRP A 411 -14.85 -32.01 33.33
C TRP A 411 -15.65 -31.43 34.51
N GLY A 412 -16.09 -32.27 35.46
CA GLY A 412 -16.93 -31.86 36.59
C GLY A 412 -16.22 -31.01 37.65
N ASP A 413 -14.89 -31.07 37.71
CA ASP A 413 -14.04 -30.37 38.70
C ASP A 413 -13.48 -29.03 38.19
N ILE A 414 -13.90 -28.59 36.99
CA ILE A 414 -13.44 -27.34 36.39
C ILE A 414 -14.40 -26.23 36.76
N ASP A 415 -13.87 -25.17 37.37
CA ASP A 415 -14.67 -24.02 37.72
C ASP A 415 -15.22 -23.32 36.45
N PRO A 416 -16.43 -22.73 36.52
CA PRO A 416 -17.06 -22.13 35.35
C PRO A 416 -16.24 -21.01 34.70
N ALA A 417 -15.48 -20.24 35.49
CA ALA A 417 -14.65 -19.16 34.98
C ALA A 417 -13.52 -19.69 34.09
N TYR A 418 -12.81 -20.74 34.51
CA TYR A 418 -11.76 -21.39 33.74
C TYR A 418 -12.32 -22.12 32.51
N ALA A 419 -13.44 -22.83 32.66
CA ALA A 419 -14.08 -23.57 31.57
C ALA A 419 -14.51 -22.66 30.40
N THR A 420 -14.87 -21.41 30.69
CA THR A 420 -15.36 -20.45 29.69
C THR A 420 -14.26 -19.66 28.98
N MET A 421 -13.03 -19.62 29.47
CA MET A 421 -11.94 -18.81 28.87
C MET A 421 -11.65 -19.17 27.42
N LEU A 422 -11.36 -20.43 27.13
CA LEU A 422 -11.02 -20.87 25.76
C LEU A 422 -12.23 -20.74 24.81
N PRO A 423 -13.45 -21.18 25.18
CA PRO A 423 -14.65 -20.92 24.38
C PRO A 423 -14.88 -19.43 24.11
N ALA A 424 -14.67 -18.55 25.10
CA ALA A 424 -14.81 -17.11 24.92
C ALA A 424 -13.79 -16.54 23.92
N LEU A 425 -12.52 -16.96 23.98
CA LEU A 425 -11.51 -16.53 22.99
C LEU A 425 -11.85 -17.00 21.57
N LEU A 426 -12.34 -18.24 21.43
CA LEU A 426 -12.80 -18.77 20.15
C LEU A 426 -14.03 -18.02 19.63
N LEU A 427 -15.00 -17.73 20.51
CA LEU A 427 -16.18 -16.94 20.19
C LEU A 427 -15.78 -15.56 19.67
N ARG A 428 -14.81 -14.89 20.30
CA ARG A 428 -14.28 -13.60 19.83
C ARG A 428 -13.66 -13.71 18.44
N MET A 429 -12.86 -14.74 18.17
CA MET A 429 -12.26 -14.97 16.85
C MET A 429 -13.34 -15.13 15.77
N ILE A 430 -14.35 -15.97 16.04
CA ILE A 430 -15.47 -16.23 15.13
C ILE A 430 -16.29 -14.96 14.92
N HIS A 431 -16.61 -14.24 15.99
CA HIS A 431 -17.38 -13.00 15.96
C HIS A 431 -16.71 -11.94 15.08
N ASN A 432 -15.41 -11.68 15.29
CA ASN A 432 -14.66 -10.74 14.44
C ASN A 432 -14.64 -11.18 12.98
N GLN A 433 -14.41 -12.47 12.70
CA GLN A 433 -14.40 -12.98 11.34
C GLN A 433 -15.76 -12.82 10.63
N ILE A 434 -16.88 -13.03 11.33
CA ILE A 434 -18.23 -12.80 10.80
C ILE A 434 -18.41 -11.33 10.41
N TRP A 435 -18.00 -10.40 11.27
CA TRP A 435 -18.07 -8.97 10.99
C TRP A 435 -17.21 -8.55 9.80
N ILE A 436 -15.99 -9.07 9.68
CA ILE A 436 -15.11 -8.82 8.52
C ILE A 436 -15.82 -9.29 7.24
N SER A 437 -16.33 -10.51 7.22
CA SER A 437 -17.03 -11.08 6.07
C SER A 437 -18.27 -10.26 5.70
N LEU A 438 -19.08 -9.86 6.70
CA LEU A 438 -20.25 -9.01 6.50
C LEU A 438 -19.87 -7.63 5.92
N SER A 439 -18.88 -6.97 6.51
CA SER A 439 -18.42 -5.65 6.07
C SER A 439 -17.90 -5.67 4.64
N ARG A 440 -17.09 -6.68 4.30
CA ARG A 440 -16.57 -6.84 2.93
C ARG A 440 -17.66 -7.15 1.92
N HIS A 441 -18.65 -7.98 2.30
CA HIS A 441 -19.79 -8.26 1.43
C HIS A 441 -20.63 -7.00 1.16
N GLN A 442 -20.95 -6.22 2.18
CA GLN A 442 -21.71 -4.97 2.02
C GLN A 442 -20.92 -3.93 1.22
N THR A 443 -19.62 -3.79 1.49
CA THR A 443 -18.74 -2.88 0.75
C THR A 443 -18.58 -3.28 -0.72
N ALA A 444 -18.57 -4.59 -1.03
CA ALA A 444 -18.54 -5.07 -2.41
C ALA A 444 -19.81 -4.69 -3.20
N ARG A 445 -20.98 -4.65 -2.55
CA ARG A 445 -22.24 -4.20 -3.14
C ARG A 445 -22.33 -2.67 -3.32
N ARG A 446 -21.51 -1.91 -2.58
CA ARG A 446 -21.38 -0.43 -2.64
C ARG A 446 -22.64 0.39 -2.34
N LYS A 447 -23.80 -0.23 -2.03
CA LYS A 447 -25.08 0.48 -1.83
C LYS A 447 -25.04 1.48 -0.68
N HIS A 448 -24.55 1.06 0.49
CA HIS A 448 -24.52 1.87 1.71
C HIS A 448 -23.09 2.23 2.13
N ILE A 449 -22.21 2.49 1.17
CA ILE A 449 -20.79 2.78 1.44
C ILE A 449 -20.63 4.17 2.08
N ILE A 450 -19.81 4.26 3.13
CA ILE A 450 -19.56 5.54 3.84
C ILE A 450 -18.42 6.31 3.15
N VAL A 451 -17.27 5.66 2.96
CA VAL A 451 -16.05 6.23 2.36
C VAL A 451 -15.72 5.52 1.05
N ASP A 452 -15.74 6.26 -0.07
CA ASP A 452 -15.28 5.77 -1.38
C ASP A 452 -13.79 6.09 -1.60
N ARG A 453 -12.92 5.33 -0.92
CA ARG A 453 -11.46 5.34 -1.15
C ARG A 453 -10.97 3.92 -1.44
N SER A 454 -9.75 3.80 -1.98
CA SER A 454 -9.18 2.49 -2.31
C SER A 454 -8.75 1.73 -1.06
N LEU A 455 -9.18 0.48 -0.95
CA LEU A 455 -8.60 -0.51 -0.03
C LEU A 455 -7.66 -1.41 -0.83
N ASP A 456 -6.37 -1.33 -0.52
CA ASP A 456 -5.29 -2.02 -1.25
C ASP A 456 -4.52 -2.99 -0.33
N PHE A 457 -3.68 -3.85 -0.93
CA PHE A 457 -2.92 -4.88 -0.20
C PHE A 457 -2.12 -4.36 1.00
N ASP A 458 -1.59 -3.13 0.92
CA ASP A 458 -0.81 -2.53 2.00
C ASP A 458 -1.63 -2.37 3.29
N GLN A 459 -2.92 -2.06 3.17
CA GLN A 459 -3.79 -1.98 4.35
C GLN A 459 -4.06 -3.38 4.91
N VAL A 460 -4.36 -4.36 4.06
CA VAL A 460 -4.60 -5.75 4.50
C VAL A 460 -3.39 -6.33 5.23
N ASP A 461 -2.17 -6.00 4.78
CA ASP A 461 -0.95 -6.46 5.43
C ASP A 461 -0.76 -5.80 6.81
N ARG A 462 -1.03 -4.50 6.95
CA ARG A 462 -0.99 -3.81 8.25
C ARG A 462 -2.01 -4.39 9.24
N GLU A 463 -3.19 -4.74 8.75
CA GLU A 463 -4.28 -5.24 9.59
C GLU A 463 -4.23 -6.76 9.81
N SER A 464 -3.24 -7.45 9.23
CA SER A 464 -3.15 -8.92 9.26
C SER A 464 -2.91 -9.51 10.65
N SER A 465 -2.52 -8.69 11.63
CA SER A 465 -2.18 -9.10 13.00
C SER A 465 -3.27 -8.76 14.03
N TRP A 466 -4.50 -8.50 13.58
CA TRP A 466 -5.65 -8.12 14.42
C TRP A 466 -5.96 -9.09 15.57
N ASP A 467 -5.56 -10.34 15.45
CA ASP A 467 -5.77 -11.40 16.43
C ASP A 467 -4.75 -11.39 17.59
N ASP A 468 -3.70 -10.56 17.52
CA ASP A 468 -2.72 -10.40 18.62
C ASP A 468 -3.39 -9.99 19.93
N GLN A 469 -4.41 -9.13 19.85
CA GLN A 469 -5.18 -8.73 21.03
C GLN A 469 -5.94 -9.90 21.68
N ILE A 470 -6.39 -10.89 20.90
CA ILE A 470 -7.11 -12.06 21.44
C ILE A 470 -6.10 -12.94 22.21
N ILE A 471 -4.89 -13.11 21.68
CA ILE A 471 -3.80 -13.83 22.36
C ILE A 471 -3.43 -13.12 23.67
N PHE A 472 -3.27 -11.80 23.62
CA PHE A 472 -2.95 -10.97 24.79
C PHE A 472 -4.02 -11.07 25.88
N ASN A 473 -5.30 -10.90 25.51
CA ASN A 473 -6.42 -11.02 26.43
C ASN A 473 -6.51 -12.43 27.04
N GLY A 474 -6.27 -13.46 26.23
CA GLY A 474 -6.24 -14.84 26.70
C GLY A 474 -5.18 -15.08 27.77
N LEU A 475 -3.95 -14.62 27.53
CA LEU A 475 -2.88 -14.67 28.54
C LEU A 475 -3.28 -13.97 29.84
N PHE A 476 -3.88 -12.78 29.74
CA PHE A 476 -4.30 -12.04 30.92
C PHE A 476 -5.43 -12.75 31.67
N PHE A 477 -6.40 -13.36 30.99
CA PHE A 477 -7.46 -14.14 31.64
C PHE A 477 -6.88 -15.30 32.46
N TYR A 478 -5.92 -16.05 31.90
CA TYR A 478 -5.23 -17.11 32.63
C TYR A 478 -4.39 -16.58 33.80
N MET A 479 -3.71 -15.45 33.63
CA MET A 479 -2.94 -14.81 34.71
C MET A 479 -3.87 -14.30 35.83
N ALA A 480 -4.98 -13.66 35.48
CA ALA A 480 -5.98 -13.18 36.43
C ALA A 480 -6.62 -14.34 37.21
N TYR A 481 -6.88 -15.47 36.55
CA TYR A 481 -7.36 -16.68 37.20
C TYR A 481 -6.39 -17.22 38.27
N ILE A 482 -5.08 -17.19 37.97
CA ILE A 482 -4.05 -17.65 38.91
C ILE A 482 -3.83 -16.63 40.04
N ALA A 483 -3.86 -15.33 39.71
CA ALA A 483 -3.48 -14.26 40.63
C ALA A 483 -4.63 -13.78 41.55
N VAL A 484 -5.89 -13.90 41.11
CA VAL A 484 -7.06 -13.33 41.81
C VAL A 484 -7.96 -14.47 42.33
N PRO A 485 -7.95 -14.75 43.64
CA PRO A 485 -8.73 -15.87 44.21
C PRO A 485 -10.23 -15.80 43.90
N ASN A 486 -10.80 -14.58 43.86
CA ASN A 486 -12.21 -14.36 43.59
C ASN A 486 -12.63 -14.81 42.18
N VAL A 487 -11.72 -14.86 41.21
CA VAL A 487 -12.02 -15.27 39.82
C VAL A 487 -12.47 -16.74 39.79
N SER A 488 -11.78 -17.61 40.53
CA SER A 488 -12.11 -19.04 40.61
C SER A 488 -13.42 -19.35 41.34
N ARG A 489 -13.99 -18.37 42.05
CA ARG A 489 -15.21 -18.52 42.86
C ARG A 489 -16.41 -17.76 42.27
N MET A 490 -16.27 -17.22 41.06
CA MET A 490 -17.34 -16.46 40.43
C MET A 490 -18.55 -17.36 40.12
N PRO A 491 -19.77 -16.97 40.51
CA PRO A 491 -20.97 -17.60 40.02
C PRO A 491 -21.18 -17.32 38.52
N LEU A 492 -22.08 -18.09 37.90
CA LEU A 492 -22.46 -17.86 36.50
C LEU A 492 -23.11 -16.48 36.29
N TRP A 493 -23.99 -16.06 37.19
CA TRP A 493 -24.76 -14.82 37.07
C TRP A 493 -25.05 -14.15 38.42
N ARG A 494 -24.87 -12.82 38.48
CA ARG A 494 -25.33 -11.90 39.52
C ARG A 494 -25.71 -10.58 38.89
N THR A 495 -26.97 -10.18 39.06
CA THR A 495 -27.53 -8.96 38.46
C THR A 495 -26.84 -7.71 38.98
N GLU A 496 -26.48 -7.64 40.27
CA GLU A 496 -25.77 -6.50 40.85
C GLU A 496 -24.44 -6.20 40.12
N GLY A 497 -23.65 -7.25 39.86
CA GLY A 497 -22.38 -7.11 39.13
C GLY A 497 -22.57 -6.62 37.70
N VAL A 498 -23.65 -7.06 37.04
CA VAL A 498 -24.01 -6.60 35.67
C VAL A 498 -24.38 -5.12 35.68
N ILE A 499 -25.18 -4.67 36.65
CA ILE A 499 -25.55 -3.25 36.80
C ILE A 499 -24.31 -2.40 37.06
N ILE A 500 -23.44 -2.82 37.99
CA ILE A 500 -22.18 -2.12 38.28
C ILE A 500 -21.30 -2.03 37.03
N THR A 501 -21.19 -3.13 36.27
CA THR A 501 -20.44 -3.17 35.00
C THR A 501 -20.97 -2.13 34.01
N ALA A 502 -22.30 -2.08 33.81
CA ALA A 502 -22.94 -1.13 32.90
C ALA A 502 -22.73 0.33 33.32
N LEU A 503 -22.91 0.64 34.61
CA LEU A 503 -22.71 1.99 35.15
C LEU A 503 -21.26 2.45 35.04
N LEU A 504 -20.30 1.56 35.32
CA LEU A 504 -18.87 1.86 35.17
C LEU A 504 -18.47 2.08 33.71
N HIS A 505 -19.11 1.36 32.78
CA HIS A 505 -18.88 1.56 31.36
C HIS A 505 -19.40 2.94 30.90
N ILE A 506 -20.70 3.19 31.10
CA ILE A 506 -21.39 4.40 30.65
C ILE A 506 -20.82 5.69 31.26
N GLY A 507 -20.30 5.62 32.49
CA GLY A 507 -19.70 6.76 33.17
C GLY A 507 -18.17 6.81 33.02
N PRO A 508 -17.40 6.26 33.99
CA PRO A 508 -15.95 6.38 34.05
C PRO A 508 -15.19 5.93 32.79
N VAL A 509 -15.55 4.80 32.19
CA VAL A 509 -14.79 4.25 31.06
C VAL A 509 -14.92 5.13 29.82
N GLU A 510 -16.14 5.53 29.47
CA GLU A 510 -16.38 6.45 28.34
C GLU A 510 -15.67 7.79 28.54
N PHE A 511 -15.72 8.35 29.75
CA PHE A 511 -15.02 9.60 30.08
C PHE A 511 -13.50 9.48 29.94
N LEU A 512 -12.91 8.44 30.54
CA LEU A 512 -11.46 8.23 30.51
C LEU A 512 -10.98 7.91 29.09
N TYR A 513 -11.75 7.12 28.33
CA TYR A 513 -11.44 6.85 26.93
C TYR A 513 -11.43 8.14 26.12
N TYR A 514 -12.48 8.97 26.21
CA TYR A 514 -12.60 10.21 25.44
C TYR A 514 -11.35 11.10 25.60
N TRP A 515 -10.91 11.31 26.84
CA TRP A 515 -9.73 12.14 27.12
C TRP A 515 -8.43 11.48 26.70
N PHE A 516 -8.28 10.17 26.91
CA PHE A 516 -7.09 9.45 26.46
C PHE A 516 -6.97 9.44 24.94
N HIS A 517 -8.06 9.14 24.24
CA HIS A 517 -8.13 9.15 22.79
C HIS A 517 -7.84 10.54 22.23
N ARG A 518 -8.44 11.59 22.79
CA ARG A 518 -8.12 12.98 22.43
C ARG A 518 -6.65 13.33 22.67
N ALA A 519 -6.04 12.82 23.74
CA ALA A 519 -4.61 12.99 23.99
C ALA A 519 -3.74 12.24 22.97
N LEU A 520 -4.16 11.05 22.52
CA LEU A 520 -3.48 10.30 21.46
C LEU A 520 -3.44 11.07 20.14
N HIS A 521 -4.40 11.95 19.88
CA HIS A 521 -4.42 12.87 18.73
C HIS A 521 -3.51 14.10 18.89
N HIS A 522 -2.85 14.25 20.03
CA HIS A 522 -1.76 15.21 20.16
C HIS A 522 -0.55 14.76 19.34
N HIS A 523 0.08 15.68 18.58
CA HIS A 523 1.12 15.40 17.59
C HIS A 523 2.22 14.41 18.05
N PHE A 524 2.62 14.49 19.32
CA PHE A 524 3.65 13.63 19.91
C PHE A 524 3.19 12.16 20.03
N LEU A 525 2.00 11.92 20.58
CA LEU A 525 1.44 10.57 20.77
C LEU A 525 0.89 10.01 19.47
N TYR A 526 0.32 10.87 18.62
CA TYR A 526 -0.22 10.48 17.31
C TYR A 526 0.88 9.85 16.44
N SER A 527 1.99 10.56 16.25
CA SER A 527 3.10 10.04 15.42
C SER A 527 3.72 8.75 15.94
N ARG A 528 3.60 8.47 17.24
CA ARG A 528 4.23 7.31 17.92
C ARG A 528 3.34 6.09 18.07
N TYR A 529 2.05 6.30 18.29
CA TYR A 529 1.13 5.23 18.67
C TYR A 529 -0.09 5.23 17.77
N HIS A 530 -0.82 6.34 17.70
CA HIS A 530 -2.16 6.35 17.11
C HIS A 530 -2.21 6.53 15.58
N SER A 531 -1.12 7.00 14.96
CA SER A 531 -1.04 7.18 13.50
C SER A 531 -1.16 5.87 12.72
N HIS A 532 -0.81 4.74 13.32
CA HIS A 532 -0.93 3.44 12.68
C HIS A 532 -2.40 3.02 12.53
N HIS A 533 -3.22 3.24 13.56
CA HIS A 533 -4.66 3.01 13.51
C HIS A 533 -5.32 3.87 12.43
N HIS A 534 -4.95 5.15 12.38
CA HIS A 534 -5.44 6.12 11.38
C HIS A 534 -4.86 5.94 9.97
N ALA A 535 -3.89 5.05 9.78
CA ALA A 535 -3.40 4.71 8.44
C ALA A 535 -4.43 3.91 7.62
N SER A 536 -5.46 3.37 8.28
CA SER A 536 -6.58 2.65 7.67
C SER A 536 -7.80 3.55 7.54
N ILE A 537 -7.77 4.46 6.55
CA ILE A 537 -8.85 5.44 6.33
C ILE A 537 -10.15 4.75 5.89
N VAL A 538 -10.05 3.68 5.10
CA VAL A 538 -11.20 2.81 4.79
C VAL A 538 -11.29 1.80 5.91
N THR A 539 -12.06 2.08 6.95
CA THR A 539 -12.12 1.21 8.12
C THR A 539 -12.71 -0.16 7.77
N GLU A 540 -12.07 -1.21 8.27
CA GLU A 540 -12.63 -2.55 8.39
C GLU A 540 -12.90 -2.85 9.88
N PRO A 541 -13.79 -3.80 10.25
CA PRO A 541 -14.04 -4.14 11.65
C PRO A 541 -12.76 -4.38 12.46
N ILE A 542 -11.75 -5.01 11.85
CA ILE A 542 -10.44 -5.27 12.45
C ILE A 542 -9.58 -4.02 12.67
N THR A 543 -9.80 -2.93 11.93
CA THR A 543 -9.11 -1.65 12.16
C THR A 543 -9.28 -1.19 13.61
N SER A 544 -10.42 -1.54 14.25
CA SER A 544 -10.72 -1.23 15.65
C SER A 544 -9.70 -1.75 16.67
N VAL A 545 -8.92 -2.77 16.31
CA VAL A 545 -8.00 -3.46 17.22
C VAL A 545 -6.54 -3.36 16.76
N ILE A 546 -6.30 -2.70 15.63
CA ILE A 546 -4.97 -2.45 15.08
C ILE A 546 -4.39 -1.21 15.74
N HIS A 547 -3.69 -1.47 16.85
CA HIS A 547 -3.00 -0.47 17.65
C HIS A 547 -1.63 -1.01 18.06
N PRO A 548 -0.63 -0.13 18.23
CA PRO A 548 0.63 -0.50 18.87
C PRO A 548 0.45 -1.11 20.26
N PHE A 549 1.36 -1.98 20.66
CA PHE A 549 1.24 -2.76 21.89
C PHE A 549 1.01 -1.90 23.13
N ALA A 550 1.76 -0.80 23.30
CA ALA A 550 1.59 0.13 24.43
C ALA A 550 0.19 0.74 24.51
N GLU A 551 -0.36 1.18 23.37
CA GLU A 551 -1.70 1.75 23.31
C GLU A 551 -2.75 0.70 23.65
N HIS A 552 -2.57 -0.52 23.14
CA HIS A 552 -3.45 -1.63 23.45
C HIS A 552 -3.45 -2.03 24.93
N VAL A 553 -2.29 -1.98 25.60
CA VAL A 553 -2.21 -2.20 27.06
C VAL A 553 -3.04 -1.17 27.83
N VAL A 554 -3.01 0.10 27.44
CA VAL A 554 -3.81 1.15 28.11
C VAL A 554 -5.31 0.92 27.88
N TYR A 555 -5.73 0.61 26.66
CA TYR A 555 -7.13 0.26 26.38
C TYR A 555 -7.57 -0.98 27.14
N PHE A 556 -6.73 -2.01 27.22
CA PHE A 556 -7.01 -3.20 28.00
C PHE A 556 -7.24 -2.89 29.48
N LEU A 557 -6.33 -2.11 30.10
CA LEU A 557 -6.47 -1.68 31.49
C LEU A 557 -7.78 -0.90 31.69
N LEU A 558 -8.09 0.03 30.79
CA LEU A 558 -9.32 0.82 30.84
C LEU A 558 -10.57 -0.07 30.76
N PHE A 559 -10.64 -0.98 29.79
CA PHE A 559 -11.77 -1.90 29.63
C PHE A 559 -11.82 -3.00 30.69
N SER A 560 -10.73 -3.24 31.44
CA SER A 560 -10.75 -4.14 32.58
C SER A 560 -11.49 -3.57 33.79
N ILE A 561 -11.65 -2.25 33.90
CA ILE A 561 -12.27 -1.59 35.07
C ILE A 561 -13.69 -2.13 35.36
N PRO A 562 -14.61 -2.20 34.38
CA PRO A 562 -15.98 -2.67 34.62
C PRO A 562 -16.07 -4.16 34.97
N THR A 563 -15.08 -4.96 34.59
CA THR A 563 -15.07 -6.40 34.91
C THR A 563 -14.36 -6.69 36.22
N MET A 564 -13.23 -6.04 36.50
CA MET A 564 -12.45 -6.25 37.71
C MET A 564 -13.13 -5.66 38.95
N THR A 565 -13.85 -4.55 38.83
CA THR A 565 -14.50 -3.92 39.98
C THR A 565 -15.53 -4.84 40.65
N PRO A 566 -16.52 -5.41 39.93
CA PRO A 566 -17.41 -6.42 40.51
C PRO A 566 -16.67 -7.64 41.06
N ILE A 567 -15.58 -8.09 40.43
CA ILE A 567 -14.80 -9.25 40.89
C ILE A 567 -14.14 -8.96 42.25
N PHE A 568 -13.58 -7.77 42.44
CA PHE A 568 -12.98 -7.37 43.70
C PHE A 568 -14.00 -7.08 44.80
N THR A 569 -15.20 -6.59 44.45
CA THR A 569 -16.29 -6.40 45.40
C THR A 569 -17.09 -7.67 45.71
N GLY A 570 -16.75 -8.80 45.07
CA GLY A 570 -17.44 -10.07 45.27
C GLY A 570 -18.79 -10.19 44.53
N CYS A 571 -19.15 -9.22 43.69
CA CYS A 571 -20.35 -9.24 42.83
C CYS A 571 -20.07 -9.78 41.41
N GLY A 572 -18.85 -10.23 41.11
CA GLY A 572 -18.42 -10.70 39.80
C GLY A 572 -19.23 -11.89 39.26
N SER A 573 -19.32 -12.00 37.93
CA SER A 573 -20.08 -13.06 37.25
C SER A 573 -19.39 -13.47 35.97
N VAL A 574 -19.31 -14.78 35.72
CA VAL A 574 -18.65 -15.32 34.52
C VAL A 574 -19.34 -14.84 33.24
N LEU A 575 -20.67 -14.95 33.17
CA LEU A 575 -21.41 -14.52 31.97
C LEU A 575 -21.38 -13.01 31.77
N ALA A 576 -21.36 -12.21 32.85
CA ALA A 576 -21.25 -10.75 32.73
C ALA A 576 -19.95 -10.32 32.06
N VAL A 577 -18.83 -10.97 32.40
CA VAL A 577 -17.52 -10.71 31.77
C VAL A 577 -17.56 -11.07 30.27
N VAL A 578 -18.10 -12.25 29.93
CA VAL A 578 -18.21 -12.69 28.52
C VAL A 578 -19.12 -11.74 27.72
N LEU A 579 -20.29 -11.37 28.26
CA LEU A 579 -21.22 -10.44 27.62
C LEU A 579 -20.60 -9.05 27.44
N TYR A 580 -19.90 -8.54 28.45
CA TYR A 580 -19.25 -7.23 28.36
C TYR A 580 -18.16 -7.20 27.29
N ILE A 581 -17.30 -8.23 27.23
CA ILE A 581 -16.28 -8.33 26.18
C ILE A 581 -16.93 -8.45 24.80
N THR A 582 -18.00 -9.24 24.68
CA THR A 582 -18.76 -9.39 23.43
C THR A 582 -19.39 -8.07 23.00
N TYR A 583 -19.93 -7.28 23.94
CA TYR A 583 -20.46 -5.95 23.69
C TYR A 583 -19.38 -4.98 23.19
N ILE A 584 -18.20 -4.96 23.82
CA ILE A 584 -17.07 -4.13 23.38
C ILE A 584 -16.65 -4.50 21.96
N ASP A 585 -16.47 -5.80 21.67
CA ASP A 585 -16.13 -6.28 20.33
C ASP A 585 -17.23 -5.92 19.31
N PHE A 586 -18.51 -6.03 19.68
CA PHE A 586 -19.65 -5.72 18.82
C PHE A 586 -19.66 -4.24 18.44
N MET A 587 -19.59 -3.36 19.44
CA MET A 587 -19.63 -1.92 19.22
C MET A 587 -18.43 -1.45 18.39
N ASN A 588 -17.23 -1.94 18.70
CA ASN A 588 -16.02 -1.63 17.94
C ASN A 588 -16.10 -2.10 16.48
N ASN A 589 -16.54 -3.33 16.24
CA ASN A 589 -16.68 -3.88 14.89
C ASN A 589 -17.73 -3.14 14.08
N MET A 590 -18.89 -2.83 14.71
CA MET A 590 -19.94 -2.02 14.09
C MET A 590 -19.41 -0.65 13.69
N GLY A 591 -18.72 0.06 14.59
CA GLY A 591 -18.21 1.41 14.33
C GLY A 591 -17.18 1.51 13.22
N HIS A 592 -16.39 0.47 13.01
CA HIS A 592 -15.35 0.43 11.97
C HIS A 592 -15.83 -0.22 10.67
N CYS A 593 -17.13 -0.49 10.52
CA CYS A 593 -17.69 -0.89 9.23
C CYS A 593 -17.71 0.29 8.26
N ASN A 594 -17.29 0.10 7.02
CA ASN A 594 -17.43 1.11 5.95
C ASN A 594 -18.84 1.11 5.31
N PHE A 595 -19.87 0.72 6.07
CA PHE A 595 -21.26 0.79 5.66
C PHE A 595 -22.17 1.12 6.84
N GLU A 596 -23.25 1.84 6.58
CA GLU A 596 -24.23 2.18 7.61
C GLU A 596 -25.26 1.05 7.78
N LEU A 597 -25.46 0.60 9.03
CA LEU A 597 -26.40 -0.46 9.37
C LEU A 597 -27.41 -0.07 10.44
N VAL A 598 -27.24 1.08 11.11
CA VAL A 598 -28.13 1.53 12.19
C VAL A 598 -29.33 2.24 11.56
N PRO A 599 -30.54 1.66 11.61
CA PRO A 599 -31.70 2.24 10.96
C PRO A 599 -32.23 3.46 11.73
N LYS A 600 -32.77 4.43 10.97
CA LYS A 600 -33.25 5.71 11.50
C LYS A 600 -34.35 5.59 12.54
N TRP A 601 -35.22 4.58 12.43
CA TRP A 601 -36.36 4.40 13.34
C TRP A 601 -35.94 4.19 14.79
N ILE A 602 -34.75 3.63 15.06
CA ILE A 602 -34.28 3.41 16.44
C ILE A 602 -34.08 4.76 17.16
N PHE A 603 -33.50 5.74 16.47
CA PHE A 603 -33.33 7.09 17.01
C PHE A 603 -34.64 7.89 17.04
N GLN A 604 -35.65 7.49 16.28
CA GLN A 604 -36.98 8.11 16.35
C GLN A 604 -37.80 7.57 17.54
N VAL A 605 -37.72 6.26 17.80
CA VAL A 605 -38.40 5.61 18.93
C VAL A 605 -37.77 6.01 20.26
N PHE A 606 -36.44 6.11 20.33
CA PHE A 606 -35.74 6.56 21.53
C PHE A 606 -34.67 7.62 21.20
N PRO A 607 -35.06 8.90 21.04
CA PRO A 607 -34.15 9.99 20.69
C PRO A 607 -32.89 10.14 21.55
N PRO A 608 -32.93 9.91 22.88
CA PRO A 608 -31.72 9.96 23.70
C PRO A 608 -30.62 8.99 23.25
N LEU A 609 -30.96 7.90 22.55
CA LEU A 609 -29.97 6.92 22.09
C LEU A 609 -28.91 7.53 21.17
N LYS A 610 -29.22 8.59 20.42
CA LYS A 610 -28.25 9.30 19.56
C LYS A 610 -27.01 9.77 20.33
N TYR A 611 -27.16 10.04 21.63
CA TYR A 611 -26.07 10.47 22.51
C TYR A 611 -25.37 9.30 23.20
N LEU A 612 -26.04 8.15 23.33
CA LEU A 612 -25.56 6.97 24.06
C LEU A 612 -24.97 5.90 23.14
N MET A 613 -25.06 6.06 21.82
CA MET A 613 -24.56 5.09 20.85
C MET A 613 -24.16 5.79 19.55
N TYR A 614 -22.91 5.64 19.12
CA TYR A 614 -22.45 6.13 17.82
C TYR A 614 -23.02 5.26 16.69
N THR A 615 -22.87 5.74 15.46
CA THR A 615 -23.07 4.95 14.23
C THR A 615 -21.73 4.69 13.51
N PRO A 616 -21.65 3.68 12.62
CA PRO A 616 -20.52 3.51 11.72
C PRO A 616 -20.15 4.81 10.99
N SER A 617 -21.14 5.58 10.51
CA SER A 617 -20.91 6.87 9.84
C SER A 617 -20.24 7.90 10.75
N PHE A 618 -20.64 7.97 12.03
CA PHE A 618 -20.05 8.86 13.03
C PHE A 618 -18.56 8.56 13.23
N HIS A 619 -18.22 7.29 13.42
CA HIS A 619 -16.84 6.88 13.69
C HIS A 619 -15.95 6.92 12.42
N SER A 620 -16.52 6.66 11.25
CA SER A 620 -15.79 6.81 9.99
C SER A 620 -15.35 8.27 9.73
N LEU A 621 -16.14 9.26 10.18
CA LEU A 621 -15.72 10.66 10.14
C LEU A 621 -14.48 10.94 10.99
N HIS A 622 -14.35 10.27 12.13
CA HIS A 622 -13.15 10.35 12.96
C HIS A 622 -11.89 9.93 12.17
N HIS A 623 -11.95 8.83 11.42
CA HIS A 623 -10.86 8.31 10.59
C HIS A 623 -10.57 9.13 9.33
N THR A 624 -11.45 10.05 8.94
CA THR A 624 -11.28 10.88 7.74
C THR A 624 -10.93 12.33 8.06
N GLN A 625 -11.45 12.88 9.15
CA GLN A 625 -11.21 14.27 9.59
C GLN A 625 -10.16 14.36 10.71
N PHE A 626 -9.87 13.26 11.41
CA PHE A 626 -8.88 13.08 12.49
C PHE A 626 -9.08 13.93 13.75
N ARG A 627 -9.82 15.05 13.69
CA ARG A 627 -9.94 16.03 14.78
C ARG A 627 -11.34 16.19 15.37
N THR A 628 -12.22 15.26 15.05
CA THR A 628 -13.62 15.27 15.46
C THR A 628 -14.03 13.87 15.92
N ASN A 629 -15.15 13.76 16.64
CA ASN A 629 -15.78 12.48 17.00
C ASN A 629 -14.84 11.55 17.80
N TYR A 630 -14.44 11.94 19.01
CA TYR A 630 -13.47 11.21 19.84
C TYR A 630 -14.06 10.18 20.81
N SER A 631 -15.38 10.13 20.98
CA SER A 631 -16.08 9.23 21.91
C SER A 631 -15.70 7.76 21.70
N LEU A 632 -15.77 6.96 22.77
CA LEU A 632 -15.71 5.50 22.64
C LEU A 632 -16.98 5.01 21.97
N PHE A 633 -18.11 4.88 22.66
CA PHE A 633 -19.38 4.48 22.04
C PHE A 633 -20.46 5.54 22.21
N MET A 634 -20.28 6.49 23.12
CA MET A 634 -21.29 7.49 23.47
C MET A 634 -20.89 8.88 22.95
N PRO A 635 -21.48 9.36 21.84
CA PRO A 635 -21.24 10.72 21.32
C PRO A 635 -21.50 11.85 22.33
N PHE A 636 -22.18 11.56 23.44
CA PHE A 636 -22.44 12.47 24.57
C PHE A 636 -21.27 13.43 24.87
N TYR A 637 -20.04 12.92 24.99
CA TYR A 637 -18.88 13.76 25.30
C TYR A 637 -18.46 14.67 24.14
N ASP A 638 -18.61 14.22 22.88
CA ASP A 638 -18.37 15.07 21.71
C ASP A 638 -19.36 16.23 21.60
N TYR A 639 -20.61 16.03 22.01
CA TYR A 639 -21.59 17.11 22.12
C TYR A 639 -21.22 18.10 23.23
N ILE A 640 -20.88 17.61 24.43
CA ILE A 640 -20.49 18.47 25.58
C ILE A 640 -19.27 19.33 25.23
N TYR A 641 -18.23 18.72 24.65
CA TYR A 641 -16.97 19.40 24.37
C TYR A 641 -16.90 20.00 22.96
N LYS A 642 -18.00 19.97 22.20
CA LYS A 642 -18.11 20.52 20.84
C LYS A 642 -17.03 19.99 19.89
N THR A 643 -16.76 18.69 19.97
CA THR A 643 -15.83 17.98 19.07
C THR A 643 -16.56 17.13 18.03
N MET A 644 -17.88 17.18 17.99
CA MET A 644 -18.68 16.53 16.95
C MET A 644 -18.46 17.19 15.58
N ASP A 645 -18.31 16.38 14.53
CA ASP A 645 -18.25 16.88 13.15
C ASP A 645 -19.61 17.36 12.64
N ASN A 646 -19.63 18.53 12.01
CA ASN A 646 -20.86 19.15 11.49
C ASN A 646 -21.54 18.31 10.39
N SER A 647 -20.80 17.48 9.66
CA SER A 647 -21.31 16.64 8.58
C SER A 647 -21.89 15.30 9.04
N THR A 648 -21.85 14.99 10.34
CA THR A 648 -22.26 13.69 10.90
C THR A 648 -23.67 13.29 10.47
N ASP A 649 -24.65 14.16 10.69
CA ASP A 649 -26.06 13.85 10.41
C ASP A 649 -26.31 13.73 8.90
N GLU A 650 -25.68 14.59 8.10
CA GLU A 650 -25.78 14.54 6.64
C GLU A 650 -25.19 13.22 6.08
N LEU A 651 -24.02 12.82 6.57
CA LEU A 651 -23.36 11.58 6.16
C LEU A 651 -24.21 10.35 6.50
N TYR A 652 -24.76 10.30 7.72
CA TYR A 652 -25.62 9.21 8.17
C TYR A 652 -26.85 9.07 7.26
N GLU A 653 -27.57 10.16 7.02
CA GLU A 653 -28.78 10.18 6.19
C GLU A 653 -28.48 9.84 4.72
N ARG A 654 -27.37 10.35 4.17
CA ARG A 654 -26.93 10.04 2.80
C ARG A 654 -26.62 8.56 2.64
N THR A 655 -25.90 7.98 3.60
CA THR A 655 -25.47 6.58 3.53
C THR A 655 -26.65 5.62 3.68
N LEU A 656 -27.62 5.95 4.54
CA LEU A 656 -28.85 5.16 4.69
C LEU A 656 -29.71 5.14 3.43
N LYS A 657 -29.85 6.27 2.73
CA LYS A 657 -30.52 6.32 1.41
C LYS A 657 -29.82 5.39 0.42
N GLY A 658 -28.50 5.38 0.47
CA GLY A 658 -27.63 4.59 -0.39
C GLY A 658 -27.57 5.13 -1.81
N THR A 659 -26.60 4.64 -2.57
CA THR A 659 -26.40 4.96 -3.98
C THR A 659 -26.45 3.68 -4.80
N GLU A 660 -27.40 3.58 -5.72
CA GLU A 660 -27.40 2.50 -6.72
C GLU A 660 -26.39 2.86 -7.82
N GLU A 661 -25.24 2.19 -7.78
CA GLU A 661 -24.23 2.30 -8.83
C GLU A 661 -24.36 1.11 -9.78
N THR A 662 -24.61 1.38 -11.06
CA THR A 662 -24.55 0.38 -12.13
C THR A 662 -23.08 0.14 -12.52
N PRO A 663 -22.56 -1.10 -12.44
CA PRO A 663 -21.21 -1.39 -12.90
C PRO A 663 -21.14 -1.40 -14.44
N ASP A 664 -20.02 -0.97 -15.01
CA ASP A 664 -19.79 -1.02 -16.46
C ASP A 664 -19.49 -2.47 -16.92
N LEU A 665 -18.79 -3.24 -16.09
CA LEU A 665 -18.44 -4.64 -16.34
C LEU A 665 -18.78 -5.53 -15.13
N VAL A 666 -19.31 -6.71 -15.44
CA VAL A 666 -19.42 -7.83 -14.49
C VAL A 666 -18.52 -8.98 -14.94
N HIS A 667 -17.69 -9.51 -14.03
CA HIS A 667 -16.93 -10.74 -14.23
C HIS A 667 -17.58 -11.88 -13.45
N LEU A 668 -18.05 -12.92 -14.15
CA LEU A 668 -18.74 -14.05 -13.56
C LEU A 668 -17.76 -15.19 -13.29
N THR A 669 -17.51 -15.49 -12.03
CA THR A 669 -16.59 -16.54 -11.57
C THR A 669 -17.33 -17.60 -10.74
N HIS A 670 -16.60 -18.59 -10.24
CA HIS A 670 -17.10 -19.58 -9.28
C HIS A 670 -15.97 -20.10 -8.40
N MET A 671 -16.31 -20.82 -7.34
CA MET A 671 -15.31 -21.42 -6.45
C MET A 671 -14.61 -22.59 -7.15
N THR A 672 -13.30 -22.72 -6.98
CA THR A 672 -12.52 -23.75 -7.65
C THR A 672 -12.40 -25.00 -6.79
N THR A 673 -11.72 -24.88 -5.67
CA THR A 673 -11.56 -25.94 -4.65
C THR A 673 -12.36 -25.60 -3.39
N LEU A 674 -12.55 -26.56 -2.48
CA LEU A 674 -13.16 -26.28 -1.16
C LEU A 674 -12.49 -25.08 -0.46
N LYS A 675 -11.15 -25.03 -0.52
CA LYS A 675 -10.33 -23.99 0.09
C LYS A 675 -10.46 -22.62 -0.58
N SER A 676 -10.89 -22.57 -1.85
CA SER A 676 -11.03 -21.30 -2.58
C SER A 676 -12.06 -20.35 -1.93
N SER A 677 -13.02 -20.86 -1.17
CA SER A 677 -13.95 -20.06 -0.36
C SER A 677 -13.23 -19.10 0.60
N TYR A 678 -12.08 -19.50 1.15
CA TYR A 678 -11.27 -18.64 2.02
C TYR A 678 -10.49 -17.57 1.28
N HIS A 679 -10.23 -17.77 -0.01
CA HIS A 679 -9.52 -16.83 -0.87
C HIS A 679 -10.46 -15.81 -1.54
N LEU A 680 -11.78 -15.99 -1.43
CA LEU A 680 -12.74 -14.94 -1.80
C LEU A 680 -12.56 -13.73 -0.89
N ARG A 681 -12.89 -12.53 -1.40
CA ARG A 681 -12.84 -11.29 -0.61
C ARG A 681 -13.68 -11.35 0.66
N VAL A 682 -14.84 -11.99 0.60
CA VAL A 682 -15.75 -12.22 1.74
C VAL A 682 -15.20 -13.27 2.73
N GLY A 683 -14.18 -14.04 2.32
CA GLY A 683 -13.51 -15.04 3.14
C GLY A 683 -12.55 -14.44 4.16
N ILE A 684 -11.36 -15.03 4.28
CA ILE A 684 -10.37 -14.63 5.30
C ILE A 684 -9.38 -13.65 4.66
N ALA A 685 -9.36 -12.41 5.13
CA ALA A 685 -8.59 -11.31 4.55
C ALA A 685 -7.11 -11.64 4.28
N SER A 686 -6.43 -12.19 5.28
CA SER A 686 -5.01 -12.53 5.20
C SER A 686 -4.73 -13.66 4.19
N ILE A 687 -5.68 -14.59 4.03
CA ILE A 687 -5.60 -15.71 3.08
C ILE A 687 -5.93 -15.24 1.65
N ALA A 688 -7.00 -14.46 1.49
CA ALA A 688 -7.42 -13.89 0.21
C ALA A 688 -6.38 -12.93 -0.38
N SER A 689 -5.53 -12.33 0.45
CA SER A 689 -4.41 -11.50 -0.02
C SER A 689 -3.24 -12.29 -0.62
N LYS A 690 -3.29 -13.64 -0.57
CA LYS A 690 -2.24 -14.54 -1.03
C LYS A 690 -2.77 -15.51 -2.10
N PRO A 691 -1.91 -15.98 -3.02
CA PRO A 691 -2.28 -16.99 -4.00
C PRO A 691 -2.75 -18.30 -3.35
N SER A 692 -3.75 -18.96 -3.95
CA SER A 692 -4.34 -20.22 -3.44
C SER A 692 -3.39 -21.41 -3.40
N ASP A 693 -2.30 -21.36 -4.17
CA ASP A 693 -1.35 -22.46 -4.30
C ASP A 693 -0.37 -22.54 -3.12
N ASN A 694 -0.38 -21.56 -2.21
CA ASN A 694 0.50 -21.54 -1.05
C ASN A 694 -0.06 -22.47 0.05
N PRO A 695 0.60 -23.61 0.35
CA PRO A 695 0.07 -24.60 1.29
C PRO A 695 0.24 -24.09 2.72
N VAL A 696 -0.86 -23.67 3.35
CA VAL A 696 -0.83 -23.26 4.75
C VAL A 696 -1.32 -24.38 5.65
N TRP A 697 -0.47 -24.84 6.58
CA TRP A 697 -0.71 -26.04 7.40
C TRP A 697 -2.04 -25.98 8.18
N TYR A 698 -2.42 -24.81 8.70
CA TYR A 698 -3.65 -24.65 9.48
C TYR A 698 -4.93 -24.72 8.65
N MET A 699 -4.85 -24.66 7.31
CA MET A 699 -6.04 -24.87 6.45
C MET A 699 -6.66 -26.25 6.63
N TRP A 700 -5.87 -27.24 7.07
CA TRP A 700 -6.39 -28.56 7.43
C TRP A 700 -7.28 -28.53 8.68
N ILE A 701 -7.00 -27.64 9.63
CA ILE A 701 -7.79 -27.48 10.86
C ILE A 701 -9.14 -26.86 10.53
N ILE A 702 -9.15 -25.83 9.67
CA ILE A 702 -10.38 -25.14 9.27
C ILE A 702 -11.11 -25.82 8.09
N TRP A 703 -10.64 -26.97 7.58
CA TRP A 703 -11.28 -27.64 6.45
C TRP A 703 -12.78 -27.97 6.65
N PRO A 704 -13.27 -28.34 7.86
CA PRO A 704 -14.69 -28.66 8.05
C PRO A 704 -15.59 -27.46 7.77
N MET A 705 -15.12 -26.24 8.07
CA MET A 705 -15.84 -25.01 7.79
C MET A 705 -15.97 -24.74 6.29
N ALA A 706 -14.96 -25.11 5.49
CA ALA A 706 -15.02 -24.99 4.03
C ALA A 706 -16.02 -25.98 3.43
N TRP A 707 -16.10 -27.19 3.99
CA TRP A 707 -17.09 -28.18 3.60
C TRP A 707 -18.51 -27.71 3.95
N LEU A 708 -18.73 -27.20 5.17
CA LEU A 708 -20.02 -26.63 5.56
C LEU A 708 -20.40 -25.47 4.64
N SER A 709 -19.48 -24.53 4.38
CA SER A 709 -19.70 -23.43 3.44
C SER A 709 -20.09 -23.92 2.04
N MET A 710 -19.47 -25.00 1.57
CA MET A 710 -19.82 -25.61 0.29
C MET A 710 -21.24 -26.17 0.29
N VAL A 711 -21.64 -26.90 1.34
CA VAL A 711 -23.00 -27.44 1.47
C VAL A 711 -24.02 -26.30 1.52
N PHE A 712 -23.77 -25.26 2.32
CA PHE A 712 -24.65 -24.09 2.38
C PHE A 712 -24.77 -23.39 1.03
N ALA A 713 -23.65 -23.18 0.32
CA ALA A 713 -23.66 -22.58 -1.01
C ALA A 713 -24.40 -23.46 -2.02
N TRP A 714 -24.26 -24.78 -1.95
CA TRP A 714 -24.92 -25.70 -2.88
C TRP A 714 -26.44 -25.74 -2.65
N VAL A 715 -26.87 -25.90 -1.38
CA VAL A 715 -28.29 -26.04 -0.99
C VAL A 715 -29.05 -24.72 -1.11
N TYR A 716 -28.48 -23.61 -0.63
CA TYR A 716 -29.20 -22.33 -0.55
C TYR A 716 -28.79 -21.33 -1.65
N GLY A 717 -27.74 -21.62 -2.42
CA GLY A 717 -27.25 -20.73 -3.46
C GLY A 717 -28.13 -20.75 -4.71
N SER A 718 -29.07 -19.82 -4.79
CA SER A 718 -30.05 -19.67 -5.87
C SER A 718 -29.75 -18.51 -6.85
N SER A 719 -28.65 -17.79 -6.65
CA SER A 719 -28.20 -16.70 -7.52
C SER A 719 -26.70 -16.43 -7.34
N ALA A 720 -26.11 -15.78 -8.34
CA ALA A 720 -24.76 -15.24 -8.21
C ALA A 720 -24.76 -14.07 -7.21
N PHE A 721 -23.68 -13.94 -6.43
CA PHE A 721 -23.54 -12.88 -5.44
C PHE A 721 -22.27 -12.06 -5.70
N VAL A 722 -22.31 -10.77 -5.36
CA VAL A 722 -21.18 -9.86 -5.52
C VAL A 722 -20.09 -10.19 -4.50
N VAL A 723 -18.89 -10.50 -5.00
CA VAL A 723 -17.71 -10.80 -4.17
C VAL A 723 -16.79 -9.59 -4.08
N GLU A 724 -16.65 -8.83 -5.15
CA GLU A 724 -15.64 -7.79 -5.27
C GLU A 724 -16.15 -6.65 -6.15
N SER A 725 -15.75 -5.42 -5.84
CA SER A 725 -15.86 -4.28 -6.73
C SER A 725 -14.52 -3.56 -6.87
N ILE A 726 -14.13 -3.29 -8.12
CA ILE A 726 -12.86 -2.68 -8.53
C ILE A 726 -13.17 -1.45 -9.37
N LYS A 727 -12.28 -0.45 -9.31
CA LYS A 727 -12.39 0.78 -10.12
C LYS A 727 -11.11 1.02 -10.90
N LEU A 728 -11.25 1.36 -12.17
CA LEU A 728 -10.15 1.81 -13.02
C LEU A 728 -10.52 3.17 -13.61
N LYS A 729 -9.94 4.25 -13.06
CA LYS A 729 -10.34 5.63 -13.38
C LYS A 729 -11.84 5.86 -13.13
N LYS A 730 -12.65 6.00 -14.18
CA LYS A 730 -14.12 6.13 -14.11
C LYS A 730 -14.85 4.80 -14.34
N PHE A 731 -14.16 3.78 -14.84
CA PHE A 731 -14.73 2.48 -15.20
C PHE A 731 -14.92 1.62 -13.94
N LYS A 732 -16.16 1.21 -13.68
CA LYS A 732 -16.57 0.46 -12.49
C LYS A 732 -16.79 -1.00 -12.84
N MET A 733 -16.22 -1.89 -12.04
CA MET A 733 -16.24 -3.32 -12.29
C MET A 733 -16.72 -4.07 -11.04
N GLN A 734 -17.43 -5.17 -11.25
CA GLN A 734 -17.82 -6.10 -10.20
C GLN A 734 -17.46 -7.54 -10.57
N THR A 735 -17.15 -8.33 -9.56
CA THR A 735 -16.99 -9.79 -9.70
C THR A 735 -18.14 -10.48 -8.99
N TRP A 736 -18.89 -11.29 -9.73
CA TRP A 736 -19.98 -12.08 -9.20
C TRP A 736 -19.57 -13.55 -9.16
N SER A 737 -19.80 -14.22 -8.04
CA SER A 737 -19.50 -15.65 -7.90
C SER A 737 -20.78 -16.47 -7.93
N ILE A 738 -20.78 -17.50 -8.76
CA ILE A 738 -21.81 -18.55 -8.71
C ILE A 738 -21.52 -19.44 -7.51
N PRO A 739 -22.53 -19.80 -6.69
CA PRO A 739 -22.38 -20.64 -5.51
C PRO A 739 -22.17 -22.13 -5.87
N ARG A 740 -21.22 -22.42 -6.77
CA ARG A 740 -20.85 -23.76 -7.25
C ARG A 740 -19.33 -23.93 -7.28
N TYR A 741 -18.90 -25.17 -7.18
CA TYR A 741 -17.48 -25.56 -7.11
C TYR A 741 -17.07 -26.35 -8.36
N ASN A 742 -15.78 -26.39 -8.72
CA ASN A 742 -15.28 -27.09 -9.93
C ASN A 742 -15.89 -28.47 -10.15
N PHE A 743 -15.97 -29.29 -9.09
CA PHE A 743 -16.47 -30.67 -9.22
C PHE A 743 -17.94 -30.73 -9.61
N HIS A 744 -18.76 -29.74 -9.26
CA HIS A 744 -20.17 -29.66 -9.68
C HIS A 744 -20.32 -29.44 -11.19
N TYR A 745 -19.40 -28.69 -11.81
CA TYR A 745 -19.40 -28.48 -13.27
C TYR A 745 -19.09 -29.79 -14.03
N GLY A 746 -18.45 -30.76 -13.37
CA GLY A 746 -18.22 -32.10 -13.91
C GLY A 746 -19.45 -33.01 -13.85
N LEU A 747 -20.47 -32.66 -13.06
CA LEU A 747 -21.68 -33.48 -12.90
C LEU A 747 -22.68 -33.15 -14.00
N ILE A 748 -23.04 -34.13 -14.82
CA ILE A 748 -23.91 -33.92 -15.99
C ILE A 748 -25.29 -33.39 -15.58
N TRP A 749 -25.86 -33.89 -14.47
CA TRP A 749 -27.18 -33.47 -13.98
C TRP A 749 -27.22 -32.05 -13.40
N GLU A 750 -26.08 -31.48 -12.98
CA GLU A 750 -26.01 -30.09 -12.48
C GLU A 750 -25.90 -29.06 -13.61
N ARG A 751 -25.64 -29.48 -14.86
CA ARG A 751 -25.40 -28.55 -15.98
C ARG A 751 -26.57 -27.59 -16.22
N GLU A 752 -27.80 -28.08 -16.15
CA GLU A 752 -29.01 -27.27 -16.32
C GLU A 752 -29.16 -26.25 -15.18
N SER A 753 -28.96 -26.69 -13.94
CA SER A 753 -28.96 -25.85 -12.74
C SER A 753 -27.91 -24.73 -12.83
N ILE A 754 -26.68 -25.06 -13.22
CA ILE A 754 -25.59 -24.09 -13.41
C ILE A 754 -25.92 -23.10 -14.53
N ASN A 755 -26.43 -23.58 -15.68
CA ASN A 755 -26.82 -22.70 -16.77
C ASN A 755 -27.96 -21.76 -16.37
N SER A 756 -28.93 -22.21 -15.58
CA SER A 756 -29.99 -21.37 -15.02
C SER A 756 -29.42 -20.26 -14.13
N LEU A 757 -28.40 -20.56 -13.31
CA LEU A 757 -27.69 -19.55 -12.51
C LEU A 757 -26.91 -18.54 -13.36
N ILE A 758 -26.22 -19.00 -14.40
CA ILE A 758 -25.51 -18.13 -15.36
C ILE A 758 -26.51 -17.24 -16.11
N GLU A 759 -27.60 -17.82 -16.59
CA GLU A 759 -28.67 -17.12 -17.29
C GLU A 759 -29.26 -16.01 -16.42
N LYS A 760 -29.61 -16.32 -15.17
CA LYS A 760 -30.12 -15.33 -14.22
C LYS A 760 -29.13 -14.19 -13.96
N ALA A 761 -27.83 -14.49 -13.89
CA ALA A 761 -26.80 -13.46 -13.74
C ALA A 761 -26.68 -12.57 -14.99
N ILE A 762 -26.79 -13.13 -16.20
CA ILE A 762 -26.77 -12.37 -17.46
C ILE A 762 -27.99 -11.45 -17.54
N LEU A 763 -29.18 -11.95 -17.23
CA LEU A 763 -30.41 -11.17 -17.27
C LEU A 763 -30.43 -10.06 -16.20
N ASP A 764 -29.91 -10.33 -14.99
CA ASP A 764 -29.76 -9.29 -13.95
C ASP A 764 -28.75 -8.21 -14.36
N ALA A 765 -27.64 -8.58 -15.02
CA ALA A 765 -26.68 -7.63 -15.56
C ALA A 765 -27.31 -6.76 -16.68
N ASP A 766 -28.07 -7.36 -17.59
CA ASP A 766 -28.77 -6.62 -18.65
C ASP A 766 -29.82 -5.66 -18.10
N ALA A 767 -30.61 -6.11 -17.11
CA ALA A 767 -31.62 -5.29 -16.45
C ALA A 767 -31.02 -4.07 -15.74
N ARG A 768 -29.82 -4.22 -15.15
CA ARG A 768 -29.06 -3.15 -14.50
C ARG A 768 -28.31 -2.25 -15.49
N GLY A 769 -28.38 -2.52 -16.80
CA GLY A 769 -27.68 -1.73 -17.81
C GLY A 769 -26.17 -1.92 -17.81
N VAL A 770 -25.68 -3.08 -17.37
CA VAL A 770 -24.25 -3.43 -17.46
C VAL A 770 -23.85 -3.53 -18.92
N ARG A 771 -22.68 -2.98 -19.28
CA ARG A 771 -22.24 -2.93 -20.67
C ARG A 771 -21.61 -4.24 -21.13
N VAL A 772 -20.79 -4.85 -20.28
CA VAL A 772 -20.07 -6.09 -20.61
C VAL A 772 -20.21 -7.09 -19.46
N LEU A 773 -20.41 -8.36 -19.79
CA LEU A 773 -20.31 -9.49 -18.86
C LEU A 773 -19.27 -10.48 -19.38
N SER A 774 -18.22 -10.69 -18.58
CA SER A 774 -17.18 -11.66 -18.89
C SER A 774 -17.41 -12.98 -18.16
N LEU A 775 -17.29 -14.11 -18.88
CA LEU A 775 -17.47 -15.45 -18.34
C LEU A 775 -16.12 -16.02 -17.90
N GLY A 776 -15.89 -16.17 -16.60
CA GLY A 776 -14.66 -16.74 -16.04
C GLY A 776 -14.75 -18.24 -15.73
N LEU A 777 -13.60 -18.90 -15.69
CA LEU A 777 -13.42 -20.32 -15.35
C LEU A 777 -14.34 -21.24 -16.18
N LEU A 778 -15.01 -22.20 -15.54
CA LEU A 778 -15.86 -23.18 -16.23
C LEU A 778 -17.22 -22.61 -16.66
N ASN A 779 -17.52 -21.33 -16.37
CA ASN A 779 -18.75 -20.68 -16.84
C ASN A 779 -18.79 -20.50 -18.36
N GLN A 780 -17.63 -20.57 -19.03
CA GLN A 780 -17.49 -20.54 -20.49
C GLN A 780 -17.18 -21.92 -21.08
N ALA A 781 -17.37 -23.02 -20.34
CA ALA A 781 -17.05 -24.35 -20.83
C ALA A 781 -17.90 -24.71 -22.08
N LYS A 782 -17.24 -25.16 -23.15
CA LYS A 782 -17.92 -25.52 -24.42
C LYS A 782 -19.04 -26.54 -24.24
N GLN A 783 -18.83 -27.54 -23.38
CA GLN A 783 -19.83 -28.58 -23.06
C GLN A 783 -21.01 -28.07 -22.21
N LEU A 784 -20.87 -26.91 -21.57
CA LEU A 784 -21.89 -26.35 -20.69
C LEU A 784 -22.85 -25.44 -21.48
N ASN A 785 -22.31 -24.46 -22.21
CA ASN A 785 -23.11 -23.44 -22.90
C ASN A 785 -22.46 -22.90 -24.18
N ARG A 786 -21.50 -23.63 -24.75
CA ARG A 786 -20.74 -23.23 -25.96
C ARG A 786 -20.11 -21.85 -25.82
N SER A 787 -19.39 -21.62 -24.71
CA SER A 787 -18.73 -20.34 -24.42
C SER A 787 -19.70 -19.14 -24.46
N GLY A 788 -20.91 -19.32 -23.93
CA GLY A 788 -21.95 -18.28 -23.86
C GLY A 788 -22.85 -18.15 -25.10
N GLU A 789 -22.57 -18.85 -26.21
CA GLU A 789 -23.37 -18.80 -27.45
C GLU A 789 -24.83 -19.24 -27.21
N LEU A 790 -25.06 -20.16 -26.28
CA LEU A 790 -26.40 -20.59 -25.89
C LEU A 790 -27.30 -19.41 -25.50
N PHE A 791 -26.75 -18.42 -24.80
CA PHE A 791 -27.51 -17.29 -24.27
C PHE A 791 -27.73 -16.20 -25.31
N THR A 792 -26.77 -15.98 -26.22
CA THR A 792 -26.96 -15.03 -27.34
C THR A 792 -28.00 -15.54 -28.34
N GLN A 793 -28.06 -16.86 -28.57
CA GLN A 793 -29.11 -17.47 -29.40
C GLN A 793 -30.49 -17.39 -28.73
N LYS A 794 -30.56 -17.65 -27.42
CA LYS A 794 -31.81 -17.58 -26.65
C LYS A 794 -32.33 -16.13 -26.51
N TYR A 795 -31.42 -15.16 -26.39
CA TYR A 795 -31.73 -13.75 -26.19
C TYR A 795 -30.99 -12.86 -27.22
N PRO A 796 -31.49 -12.76 -28.46
CA PRO A 796 -30.81 -11.99 -29.51
C PRO A 796 -30.82 -10.47 -29.30
N LYS A 797 -31.61 -9.96 -28.33
CA LYS A 797 -31.75 -8.54 -28.01
C LYS A 797 -31.01 -8.11 -26.74
N LEU A 798 -30.04 -8.90 -26.26
CA LEU A 798 -29.22 -8.53 -25.10
C LEU A 798 -28.45 -7.23 -25.39
N ARG A 799 -28.52 -6.28 -24.45
CA ARG A 799 -27.74 -5.04 -24.48
C ARG A 799 -26.36 -5.26 -23.87
N VAL A 800 -26.27 -6.16 -22.88
CA VAL A 800 -25.00 -6.60 -22.29
C VAL A 800 -24.21 -7.46 -23.27
N ARG A 801 -22.93 -7.12 -23.47
CA ARG A 801 -22.02 -7.88 -24.34
C ARG A 801 -21.41 -9.04 -23.57
N LEU A 802 -21.51 -10.25 -24.12
CA LEU A 802 -20.93 -11.45 -23.52
C LEU A 802 -19.51 -11.65 -24.04
N VAL A 803 -18.54 -11.85 -23.14
CA VAL A 803 -17.13 -11.99 -23.48
C VAL A 803 -16.54 -13.22 -22.78
N ASP A 804 -16.16 -14.24 -23.53
CA ASP A 804 -15.40 -15.37 -23.01
C ASP A 804 -13.94 -15.00 -22.77
N GLY A 805 -13.36 -14.10 -23.59
CA GLY A 805 -12.02 -13.55 -23.46
C GLY A 805 -10.91 -14.40 -24.10
N SER A 806 -11.27 -15.34 -24.97
CA SER A 806 -10.35 -16.27 -25.64
C SER A 806 -9.32 -15.56 -26.51
N GLY A 807 -9.68 -14.47 -27.19
CA GLY A 807 -8.77 -13.73 -28.09
C GLY A 807 -7.56 -13.15 -27.36
N LEU A 808 -7.76 -12.50 -26.21
CA LEU A 808 -6.65 -11.98 -25.40
C LEU A 808 -5.84 -13.10 -24.76
N ALA A 809 -6.49 -14.19 -24.32
CA ALA A 809 -5.78 -15.36 -23.81
C ALA A 809 -4.84 -15.95 -24.87
N THR A 810 -5.31 -16.12 -26.11
CA THR A 810 -4.49 -16.54 -27.26
C THR A 810 -3.34 -15.57 -27.52
N ALA A 811 -3.58 -14.26 -27.49
CA ALA A 811 -2.52 -13.26 -27.66
C ALA A 811 -1.42 -13.39 -26.59
N VAL A 812 -1.81 -13.57 -25.32
CA VAL A 812 -0.86 -13.76 -24.20
C VAL A 812 -0.05 -15.05 -24.39
N VAL A 813 -0.67 -16.16 -24.81
CA VAL A 813 0.03 -17.41 -25.09
C VAL A 813 1.04 -17.22 -26.22
N LEU A 814 0.62 -16.63 -27.35
CA LEU A 814 1.49 -16.40 -28.52
C LEU A 814 2.71 -15.54 -28.19
N LYS A 815 2.55 -14.50 -27.36
CA LYS A 815 3.65 -13.61 -26.96
C LYS A 815 4.52 -14.21 -25.84
N SER A 816 4.07 -15.29 -25.20
CA SER A 816 4.84 -16.05 -24.21
C SER A 816 5.79 -17.07 -24.85
N ILE A 817 5.55 -17.45 -26.11
CA ILE A 817 6.41 -18.36 -26.87
C ILE A 817 7.71 -17.63 -27.25
N PRO A 818 8.89 -18.24 -27.03
CA PRO A 818 10.16 -17.64 -27.44
C PRO A 818 10.21 -17.36 -28.95
N LEU A 819 10.72 -16.19 -29.35
CA LEU A 819 10.75 -15.74 -30.76
C LEU A 819 11.48 -16.71 -31.72
N ASP A 820 12.50 -17.40 -31.23
CA ASP A 820 13.32 -18.33 -32.04
C ASP A 820 12.71 -19.75 -32.17
N THR A 821 11.48 -19.95 -31.70
CA THR A 821 10.83 -21.27 -31.68
C THR A 821 10.36 -21.67 -33.07
N LYS A 822 10.98 -22.71 -33.65
CA LYS A 822 10.60 -23.26 -34.97
C LYS A 822 9.54 -24.37 -34.90
N GLN A 823 9.49 -25.09 -33.78
CA GLN A 823 8.61 -26.25 -33.59
C GLN A 823 7.94 -26.18 -32.22
N VAL A 824 6.64 -26.45 -32.19
CA VAL A 824 5.82 -26.44 -30.98
C VAL A 824 5.01 -27.74 -30.92
N PHE A 825 4.93 -28.34 -29.73
CA PHE A 825 4.07 -29.49 -29.48
C PHE A 825 2.74 -29.03 -28.91
N LEU A 826 1.63 -29.36 -29.58
CA LEU A 826 0.27 -29.12 -29.08
C LEU A 826 -0.27 -30.41 -28.47
N CYS A 827 -0.56 -30.38 -27.17
CA CYS A 827 -0.92 -31.56 -26.39
C CYS A 827 -2.43 -31.60 -26.08
N GLY A 828 -3.15 -32.54 -26.73
CA GLY A 828 -4.47 -33.06 -26.31
C GLY A 828 -5.51 -32.00 -25.92
N SER A 829 -5.67 -30.96 -26.73
CA SER A 829 -6.33 -29.73 -26.32
C SER A 829 -7.45 -29.34 -27.28
N SER A 830 -8.69 -29.59 -26.86
CA SER A 830 -9.92 -29.20 -27.58
C SER A 830 -10.44 -27.79 -27.27
N SER A 831 -9.68 -26.97 -26.52
CA SER A 831 -10.10 -25.59 -26.26
C SER A 831 -9.97 -24.68 -27.47
N LYS A 832 -10.85 -23.68 -27.46
CA LYS A 832 -10.86 -22.55 -28.38
C LYS A 832 -9.50 -21.84 -28.42
N VAL A 833 -8.91 -21.55 -27.25
CA VAL A 833 -7.62 -20.85 -27.12
C VAL A 833 -6.48 -21.65 -27.75
N ALA A 834 -6.44 -22.97 -27.55
CA ALA A 834 -5.40 -23.83 -28.09
C ALA A 834 -5.47 -23.94 -29.63
N TYR A 835 -6.67 -24.13 -30.19
CA TYR A 835 -6.84 -24.14 -31.65
C TYR A 835 -6.51 -22.79 -32.27
N ALA A 836 -6.94 -21.69 -31.66
CA ALA A 836 -6.61 -20.34 -32.13
C ALA A 836 -5.09 -20.09 -32.10
N THR A 837 -4.41 -20.55 -31.04
CA THR A 837 -2.95 -20.44 -30.91
C THR A 837 -2.25 -21.26 -31.99
N ALA A 838 -2.72 -22.48 -32.25
CA ALA A 838 -2.13 -23.35 -33.26
C ALA A 838 -2.29 -22.79 -34.68
N ILE A 839 -3.47 -22.27 -35.03
CA ILE A 839 -3.72 -21.63 -36.32
C ILE A 839 -2.79 -20.43 -36.50
N ALA A 840 -2.72 -19.53 -35.52
CA ALA A 840 -1.86 -18.34 -35.57
C ALA A 840 -0.35 -18.68 -35.64
N LEU A 841 0.08 -19.83 -35.09
CA LEU A 841 1.45 -20.31 -35.21
C LEU A 841 1.75 -20.84 -36.62
N CYS A 842 0.83 -21.62 -37.20
CA CYS A 842 0.96 -22.11 -38.57
C CYS A 842 1.04 -20.95 -39.58
N GLU A 843 0.23 -19.91 -39.41
CA GLU A 843 0.27 -18.69 -40.24
C GLU A 843 1.59 -17.92 -40.11
N ARG A 844 2.28 -18.01 -38.96
CA ARG A 844 3.61 -17.45 -38.72
C ARG A 844 4.75 -18.34 -39.23
N GLY A 845 4.44 -19.47 -39.86
CA GLY A 845 5.42 -20.43 -40.36
C GLY A 845 6.10 -21.28 -39.29
N VAL A 846 5.51 -21.38 -38.09
CA VAL A 846 5.99 -22.23 -37.00
C VAL A 846 5.34 -23.61 -37.14
N GLN A 847 6.14 -24.68 -37.07
CA GLN A 847 5.63 -26.03 -37.22
C GLN A 847 4.93 -26.51 -35.94
N VAL A 848 3.64 -26.84 -36.03
CA VAL A 848 2.82 -27.35 -34.93
C VAL A 848 2.71 -28.88 -35.04
N ILE A 849 3.17 -29.57 -34.01
CA ILE A 849 3.23 -31.03 -33.95
C ILE A 849 2.13 -31.56 -33.01
N MET A 850 1.39 -32.56 -33.47
CA MET A 850 0.36 -33.26 -32.70
C MET A 850 0.53 -34.77 -32.77
N ASN A 851 0.13 -35.47 -31.70
CA ASN A 851 0.16 -36.92 -31.58
C ASN A 851 -1.24 -37.57 -31.53
N GLU A 852 -2.31 -36.79 -31.39
CA GLU A 852 -3.69 -37.29 -31.37
C GLU A 852 -4.38 -37.08 -32.72
N LYS A 853 -4.64 -38.19 -33.42
CA LYS A 853 -5.15 -38.17 -34.80
C LYS A 853 -6.49 -37.44 -34.92
N LYS A 854 -7.42 -37.68 -33.98
CA LYS A 854 -8.75 -37.08 -33.97
C LYS A 854 -8.68 -35.55 -33.86
N GLU A 855 -7.82 -35.03 -32.98
CA GLU A 855 -7.65 -33.59 -32.81
C GLU A 855 -6.91 -32.96 -33.99
N TYR A 856 -5.92 -33.67 -34.53
CA TYR A 856 -5.20 -33.25 -35.74
C TYR A 856 -6.17 -33.10 -36.94
N ASP A 857 -7.02 -34.10 -37.20
CA ASP A 857 -7.98 -34.03 -38.31
C ASP A 857 -8.98 -32.89 -38.11
N THR A 858 -9.40 -32.65 -36.87
CA THR A 858 -10.29 -31.54 -36.51
C THR A 858 -9.61 -30.19 -36.73
N LEU A 859 -8.35 -30.02 -36.31
CA LEU A 859 -7.60 -28.79 -36.50
C LEU A 859 -7.26 -28.55 -37.97
N LYS A 860 -6.90 -29.60 -38.72
CA LYS A 860 -6.58 -29.54 -40.15
C LYS A 860 -7.75 -28.99 -40.97
N SER A 861 -8.99 -29.31 -40.62
CA SER A 861 -10.17 -28.75 -41.29
C SER A 861 -10.44 -27.27 -40.99
N ARG A 862 -9.79 -26.69 -39.97
CA ARG A 862 -9.94 -25.28 -39.56
C ARG A 862 -8.75 -24.39 -39.98
N VAL A 863 -7.60 -24.98 -40.30
CA VAL A 863 -6.38 -24.25 -40.72
C VAL A 863 -6.50 -23.90 -42.21
N PRO A 864 -6.10 -22.69 -42.64
CA PRO A 864 -6.05 -22.35 -44.06
C PRO A 864 -5.16 -23.30 -44.86
N GLU A 865 -5.54 -23.63 -46.10
CA GLU A 865 -4.80 -24.59 -46.95
C GLU A 865 -3.31 -24.20 -47.12
N SER A 866 -3.03 -22.91 -47.25
CA SER A 866 -1.67 -22.36 -47.36
C SER A 866 -0.78 -22.62 -46.14
N SER A 867 -1.38 -22.75 -44.96
CA SER A 867 -0.68 -22.92 -43.67
C SER A 867 -0.67 -24.37 -43.19
N THR A 868 -1.40 -25.26 -43.88
CA THR A 868 -1.51 -26.69 -43.51
C THR A 868 -0.17 -27.42 -43.57
N VAL A 869 0.79 -26.93 -44.37
CA VAL A 869 2.16 -27.45 -44.47
C VAL A 869 2.90 -27.40 -43.12
N TYR A 870 2.56 -26.44 -42.26
CA TYR A 870 3.17 -26.29 -40.94
C TYR A 870 2.50 -27.16 -39.86
N LEU A 871 1.41 -27.86 -40.17
CA LEU A 871 0.76 -28.79 -39.25
C LEU A 871 1.25 -30.22 -39.52
N LYS A 872 1.90 -30.86 -38.53
CA LYS A 872 2.48 -32.21 -38.68
C LYS A 872 1.91 -33.19 -37.64
N PHE A 873 1.48 -34.36 -38.12
CA PHE A 873 1.14 -35.49 -37.27
C PHE A 873 2.36 -36.41 -37.13
N THR A 874 2.90 -36.57 -35.92
CA THR A 874 3.99 -37.52 -35.66
C THR A 874 4.03 -37.94 -34.19
N SER A 875 4.44 -39.19 -33.94
CA SER A 875 4.64 -39.75 -32.59
C SER A 875 6.07 -39.59 -32.06
N ASP A 876 7.04 -39.27 -32.93
CA ASP A 876 8.46 -39.50 -32.65
C ASP A 876 9.25 -38.20 -32.45
N GLU A 877 8.83 -37.08 -33.05
CA GLU A 877 9.46 -35.77 -32.86
C GLU A 877 8.78 -34.99 -31.73
N ILE A 878 9.53 -34.72 -30.66
CA ILE A 878 9.03 -34.01 -29.48
C ILE A 878 9.87 -32.74 -29.25
N PRO A 879 9.35 -31.54 -29.58
CA PRO A 879 10.07 -30.29 -29.40
C PRO A 879 10.16 -29.84 -27.93
N GLN A 880 10.96 -28.80 -27.68
CA GLN A 880 11.17 -28.23 -26.34
C GLN A 880 10.01 -27.36 -25.85
N VAL A 881 9.14 -26.84 -26.73
CA VAL A 881 8.02 -25.98 -26.33
C VAL A 881 6.72 -26.76 -26.44
N TRP A 882 5.98 -26.83 -25.34
CA TRP A 882 4.74 -27.58 -25.22
C TRP A 882 3.60 -26.63 -24.85
N ILE A 883 2.50 -26.72 -25.59
CA ILE A 883 1.28 -25.93 -25.41
C ILE A 883 0.11 -26.88 -25.18
N GLY A 884 -0.74 -26.61 -24.19
CA GLY A 884 -1.97 -27.37 -24.00
C GLY A 884 -2.72 -27.05 -22.70
N ASP A 885 -3.95 -27.55 -22.62
CA ASP A 885 -4.84 -27.30 -21.48
C ASP A 885 -4.61 -28.23 -20.30
N ILE A 886 -4.42 -29.53 -20.58
CA ILE A 886 -4.28 -30.59 -19.59
C ILE A 886 -3.12 -31.48 -20.03
N ILE A 887 -1.94 -31.25 -19.45
CA ILE A 887 -0.76 -32.08 -19.70
C ILE A 887 -0.57 -33.00 -18.51
N ASP A 888 -0.83 -34.30 -18.71
CA ASP A 888 -0.81 -35.29 -17.63
C ASP A 888 0.62 -35.64 -17.17
N ASP A 889 0.72 -36.32 -16.03
CA ASP A 889 2.01 -36.70 -15.44
C ASP A 889 2.82 -37.64 -16.35
N LYS A 890 2.17 -38.39 -17.25
CA LYS A 890 2.84 -39.32 -18.17
C LYS A 890 3.42 -38.57 -19.38
N GLN A 891 2.68 -37.61 -19.92
CA GLN A 891 3.07 -36.71 -21.00
C GLN A 891 4.23 -35.82 -20.56
N GLN A 892 4.16 -35.23 -19.36
CA GLN A 892 5.27 -34.43 -18.82
C GLN A 892 6.57 -35.25 -18.64
N ARG A 893 6.46 -36.55 -18.33
CA ARG A 893 7.63 -37.45 -18.24
C ARG A 893 8.23 -37.80 -19.59
N ARG A 894 7.46 -37.73 -20.67
CA ARG A 894 7.94 -37.95 -22.05
C ARG A 894 8.61 -36.72 -22.66
N ALA A 895 8.40 -35.53 -22.07
CA ALA A 895 8.99 -34.30 -22.57
C ALA A 895 10.53 -34.29 -22.44
N PRO A 896 11.26 -33.61 -23.35
CA PRO A 896 12.70 -33.39 -23.22
C PRO A 896 13.10 -32.65 -21.94
N ASN A 897 14.37 -32.75 -21.55
CA ASN A 897 14.91 -31.94 -20.46
C ASN A 897 14.92 -30.45 -20.87
N GLY A 898 14.56 -29.55 -19.95
CA GLY A 898 14.49 -28.12 -20.24
C GLY A 898 13.23 -27.67 -20.99
N THR A 899 12.24 -28.55 -21.19
CA THR A 899 10.97 -28.20 -21.84
C THR A 899 10.27 -27.01 -21.16
N ILE A 900 9.67 -26.15 -21.98
CA ILE A 900 8.81 -25.04 -21.56
C ILE A 900 7.36 -25.44 -21.76
N PHE A 901 6.60 -25.53 -20.68
CA PHE A 901 5.17 -25.78 -20.69
C PHE A 901 4.40 -24.45 -20.62
N ILE A 902 3.56 -24.21 -21.62
CA ILE A 902 2.72 -23.02 -21.74
C ILE A 902 1.26 -23.44 -21.68
N PRO A 903 0.55 -23.15 -20.57
CA PRO A 903 -0.86 -23.49 -20.44
C PRO A 903 -1.74 -22.62 -21.36
N THR A 904 -2.75 -23.23 -21.98
CA THR A 904 -3.85 -22.53 -22.67
C THR A 904 -5.14 -22.51 -21.84
N SER A 905 -5.16 -23.25 -20.73
CA SER A 905 -6.27 -23.32 -19.79
C SER A 905 -6.25 -22.17 -18.78
N GLN A 906 -7.44 -21.86 -18.25
CA GLN A 906 -7.56 -20.99 -17.09
C GLN A 906 -6.88 -21.58 -15.86
N PHE A 907 -6.87 -22.91 -15.71
CA PHE A 907 -6.30 -23.59 -14.55
C PHE A 907 -4.78 -23.80 -14.70
N PRO A 908 -4.01 -23.75 -13.59
CA PRO A 908 -2.56 -23.93 -13.64
C PRO A 908 -2.20 -25.41 -13.86
N LEU A 909 -1.10 -25.65 -14.57
CA LEU A 909 -0.57 -27.01 -14.76
C LEU A 909 0.04 -27.55 -13.47
N LYS A 910 -0.19 -28.83 -13.20
CA LYS A 910 0.49 -29.55 -12.13
C LYS A 910 1.97 -29.70 -12.49
N LYS A 911 2.86 -29.20 -11.63
CA LYS A 911 4.31 -29.26 -11.83
C LYS A 911 4.85 -30.64 -11.41
N THR A 912 5.22 -31.50 -12.35
CA THR A 912 5.71 -32.85 -12.04
C THR A 912 7.23 -32.98 -12.14
N ARG A 913 7.87 -32.18 -12.99
CA ARG A 913 9.33 -32.16 -13.18
C ARG A 913 9.94 -30.84 -12.76
N LYS A 914 11.15 -30.87 -12.17
CA LYS A 914 11.87 -29.66 -11.71
C LYS A 914 12.82 -29.08 -12.76
N ASP A 915 13.17 -29.86 -13.77
CA ASP A 915 14.10 -29.49 -14.83
C ASP A 915 13.41 -28.82 -16.04
N CYS A 916 12.08 -28.66 -15.98
CA CYS A 916 11.26 -27.98 -16.99
C CYS A 916 10.77 -26.64 -16.46
N THR A 917 10.49 -25.70 -17.37
CA THR A 917 9.91 -24.39 -17.05
C THR A 917 8.40 -24.46 -17.22
N TYR A 918 7.63 -24.04 -16.20
CA TYR A 918 6.17 -23.99 -16.26
C TYR A 918 5.73 -22.54 -16.19
N LEU A 919 5.15 -22.04 -17.28
CA LEU A 919 4.55 -20.71 -17.29
C LEU A 919 3.20 -20.73 -16.55
N SER A 920 2.81 -19.57 -16.03
CA SER A 920 1.48 -19.38 -15.43
C SER A 920 0.39 -19.46 -16.50
N SER A 921 -0.85 -19.75 -16.07
CA SER A 921 -2.04 -19.55 -16.90
C SER A 921 -2.05 -18.13 -17.51
N PRO A 922 -2.56 -17.94 -18.74
CA PRO A 922 -2.63 -16.65 -19.42
C PRO A 922 -3.14 -15.53 -18.51
N ALA A 923 -2.23 -14.61 -18.16
CA ALA A 923 -2.47 -13.57 -17.19
C ALA A 923 -1.52 -12.38 -17.43
N MET A 924 -1.91 -11.21 -16.94
CA MET A 924 -1.13 -9.99 -17.07
C MET A 924 -1.15 -9.20 -15.75
N LYS A 925 -0.10 -8.42 -15.52
CA LYS A 925 -0.05 -7.46 -14.41
C LYS A 925 -1.00 -6.30 -14.71
N ILE A 926 -1.80 -5.93 -13.72
CA ILE A 926 -2.76 -4.82 -13.83
C ILE A 926 -2.07 -3.46 -13.67
N PRO A 927 -2.61 -2.38 -14.26
CA PRO A 927 -2.06 -1.04 -14.09
C PRO A 927 -2.11 -0.57 -12.62
N GLU A 928 -1.14 0.25 -12.20
CA GLU A 928 -1.07 0.81 -10.85
C GLU A 928 -2.27 1.70 -10.51
N THR A 929 -2.87 2.34 -11.53
CA THR A 929 -4.08 3.17 -11.38
C THR A 929 -5.36 2.39 -11.00
N MET A 930 -5.33 1.06 -11.01
CA MET A 930 -6.46 0.23 -10.58
C MET A 930 -6.57 0.24 -9.05
N GLN A 931 -7.75 0.58 -8.55
CA GLN A 931 -8.09 0.80 -7.15
C GLN A 931 -8.98 -0.32 -6.60
N ASN A 932 -8.98 -0.48 -5.27
CA ASN A 932 -9.74 -1.51 -4.55
C ASN A 932 -9.23 -2.93 -4.83
N VAL A 933 -7.92 -3.09 -5.02
CA VAL A 933 -7.29 -4.38 -5.30
C VAL A 933 -6.53 -4.87 -4.07
N HIS A 934 -7.15 -5.80 -3.35
CA HIS A 934 -6.63 -6.35 -2.09
C HIS A 934 -6.86 -7.86 -1.94
N THR A 935 -7.29 -8.52 -3.02
CA THR A 935 -7.40 -9.99 -3.10
C THR A 935 -6.69 -10.50 -4.35
N CYS A 936 -6.02 -11.65 -4.22
CA CYS A 936 -5.44 -12.36 -5.35
C CYS A 936 -6.54 -13.09 -6.14
N GLU A 937 -6.40 -13.11 -7.47
CA GLU A 937 -7.29 -13.88 -8.33
C GLU A 937 -6.84 -15.34 -8.36
N ASN A 938 -7.48 -16.18 -7.54
CA ASN A 938 -7.16 -17.61 -7.41
C ASN A 938 -5.67 -17.87 -7.07
N TRP A 939 -4.95 -18.52 -7.98
CA TRP A 939 -3.51 -18.85 -7.88
C TRP A 939 -2.59 -17.74 -8.39
N LEU A 940 -3.14 -16.64 -8.93
CA LEU A 940 -2.33 -15.57 -9.49
C LEU A 940 -1.70 -14.71 -8.38
N PRO A 941 -0.47 -14.20 -8.59
CA PRO A 941 0.17 -13.26 -7.67
C PRO A 941 -0.62 -11.97 -7.45
N ARG A 942 -0.22 -11.19 -6.44
CA ARG A 942 -0.81 -9.87 -6.16
C ARG A 942 -0.71 -8.96 -7.38
N ARG A 943 -1.79 -8.23 -7.65
CA ARG A 943 -1.91 -7.32 -8.81
C ARG A 943 -1.72 -8.00 -10.17
N VAL A 944 -2.12 -9.26 -10.28
CA VAL A 944 -2.18 -10.01 -11.54
C VAL A 944 -3.61 -10.50 -11.74
N MET A 945 -4.13 -10.35 -12.96
CA MET A 945 -5.46 -10.84 -13.36
C MET A 945 -5.36 -11.76 -14.56
N SER A 946 -6.32 -12.67 -14.69
CA SER A 946 -6.38 -13.58 -15.82
C SER A 946 -6.69 -12.83 -17.12
N ALA A 947 -6.18 -13.33 -18.25
CA ALA A 947 -6.39 -12.72 -19.56
C ALA A 947 -7.87 -12.64 -19.93
N TRP A 948 -8.67 -13.64 -19.55
CA TRP A 948 -10.12 -13.67 -19.80
C TRP A 948 -10.87 -12.54 -19.08
N ARG A 949 -10.52 -12.28 -17.81
CA ARG A 949 -11.09 -11.14 -17.08
C ARG A 949 -10.68 -9.81 -17.69
N ILE A 950 -9.40 -9.67 -18.06
CA ILE A 950 -8.86 -8.46 -18.69
C ILE A 950 -9.53 -8.21 -20.05
N ALA A 951 -9.81 -9.25 -20.82
CA ALA A 951 -10.52 -9.12 -22.10
C ALA A 951 -11.87 -8.42 -21.91
N GLY A 952 -12.67 -8.84 -20.91
CA GLY A 952 -13.92 -8.15 -20.55
C GLY A 952 -13.72 -6.67 -20.21
N ILE A 953 -12.63 -6.32 -19.52
CA ILE A 953 -12.28 -4.93 -19.22
C ILE A 953 -11.97 -4.16 -20.50
N ILE A 954 -11.17 -4.73 -21.41
CA ILE A 954 -10.77 -4.08 -22.67
C ILE A 954 -11.97 -3.87 -23.59
N HIS A 955 -12.87 -4.85 -23.71
CA HIS A 955 -14.13 -4.70 -24.44
C HIS A 955 -14.96 -3.51 -23.92
N GLY A 956 -15.00 -3.35 -22.60
CA GLY A 956 -15.68 -2.23 -21.95
C GLY A 956 -14.94 -0.89 -22.11
N LEU A 957 -13.61 -0.87 -22.11
CA LEU A 957 -12.84 0.37 -22.27
C LEU A 957 -12.80 0.89 -23.70
N GLU A 958 -12.79 -0.01 -24.69
CA GLU A 958 -12.74 0.34 -26.11
C GLU A 958 -14.12 0.34 -26.79
N ASP A 959 -15.20 0.20 -26.01
CA ASP A 959 -16.61 0.24 -26.46
C ASP A 959 -16.97 -0.74 -27.59
N TRP A 960 -16.31 -1.90 -27.70
CA TRP A 960 -16.57 -2.85 -28.79
C TRP A 960 -17.97 -3.46 -28.72
N ASN A 961 -18.71 -3.42 -29.82
CA ASN A 961 -20.13 -3.84 -29.88
C ASN A 961 -20.33 -5.34 -30.11
N MET A 962 -19.27 -6.13 -30.24
CA MET A 962 -19.33 -7.55 -30.59
C MET A 962 -19.43 -8.43 -29.34
N HIS A 963 -20.19 -9.53 -29.42
CA HIS A 963 -20.09 -10.63 -28.47
C HIS A 963 -18.87 -11.51 -28.81
N GLU A 964 -18.05 -11.83 -27.81
CA GLU A 964 -16.97 -12.81 -27.95
C GLU A 964 -17.43 -14.12 -27.31
N CYS A 965 -18.20 -14.92 -28.04
CA CYS A 965 -18.80 -16.18 -27.58
C CYS A 965 -18.77 -17.25 -28.69
N GLY A 966 -19.07 -18.51 -28.36
CA GLY A 966 -19.05 -19.57 -29.36
C GLY A 966 -17.65 -19.76 -29.95
N ASP A 967 -17.56 -19.84 -31.28
CA ASP A 967 -16.26 -19.87 -32.00
C ASP A 967 -15.76 -18.44 -32.39
N ASP A 968 -16.56 -17.40 -32.17
CA ASP A 968 -16.21 -16.00 -32.51
C ASP A 968 -15.12 -15.41 -31.59
N MET A 969 -14.11 -14.74 -32.15
CA MET A 969 -13.02 -14.12 -31.39
C MET A 969 -12.68 -12.74 -31.90
N MET A 970 -12.24 -11.86 -30.99
CA MET A 970 -11.62 -10.60 -31.38
C MET A 970 -10.27 -10.85 -32.06
N ASP A 971 -9.90 -9.96 -32.98
CA ASP A 971 -8.58 -9.96 -33.59
C ASP A 971 -7.47 -9.90 -32.54
N ILE A 972 -6.52 -10.84 -32.65
CA ILE A 972 -5.50 -11.14 -31.64
C ILE A 972 -4.55 -9.95 -31.43
N GLU A 973 -4.10 -9.30 -32.52
CA GLU A 973 -3.18 -8.17 -32.41
C GLU A 973 -3.93 -6.90 -31.96
N LYS A 974 -5.17 -6.69 -32.41
CA LYS A 974 -6.03 -5.58 -31.95
C LYS A 974 -6.26 -5.64 -30.44
N VAL A 975 -6.63 -6.80 -29.90
CA VAL A 975 -6.89 -6.95 -28.45
C VAL A 975 -5.62 -6.85 -27.63
N TRP A 976 -4.50 -7.36 -28.15
CA TRP A 976 -3.18 -7.19 -27.53
C TRP A 976 -2.78 -5.72 -27.42
N LEU A 977 -2.83 -4.97 -28.53
CA LEU A 977 -2.48 -3.55 -28.56
C LEU A 977 -3.37 -2.73 -27.63
N ALA A 978 -4.66 -3.04 -27.58
CA ALA A 978 -5.60 -2.40 -26.66
C ALA A 978 -5.26 -2.70 -25.19
N ALA A 979 -4.87 -3.93 -24.86
CA ALA A 979 -4.42 -4.29 -23.51
C ALA A 979 -3.18 -3.50 -23.09
N ILE A 980 -2.15 -3.44 -23.94
CA ILE A 980 -0.92 -2.67 -23.66
C ILE A 980 -1.22 -1.17 -23.54
N LYS A 981 -2.05 -0.61 -24.44
CA LYS A 981 -2.47 0.80 -24.43
C LYS A 981 -3.15 1.20 -23.11
N ASN A 982 -3.92 0.28 -22.52
CA ASN A 982 -4.62 0.50 -21.24
C ASN A 982 -3.75 0.17 -20.00
N GLY A 983 -2.46 -0.11 -20.18
CA GLY A 983 -1.48 -0.27 -19.11
C GLY A 983 -1.40 -1.67 -18.50
N PHE A 984 -1.97 -2.69 -19.16
CA PHE A 984 -1.77 -4.08 -18.79
C PHE A 984 -0.41 -4.55 -19.29
N ILE A 985 0.37 -5.21 -18.43
CA ILE A 985 1.74 -5.61 -18.74
C ILE A 985 1.83 -7.15 -18.75
N PRO A 986 2.36 -7.78 -19.80
CA PRO A 986 2.55 -9.22 -19.85
C PRO A 986 3.47 -9.69 -18.72
N LEU A 987 3.22 -10.88 -18.19
CA LEU A 987 4.12 -11.50 -17.22
C LEU A 987 5.41 -11.92 -17.94
N SER A 988 6.45 -11.08 -17.91
CA SER A 988 7.78 -11.49 -18.37
C SER A 988 8.28 -12.58 -17.45
N LYS A 989 8.64 -13.75 -18.03
CA LYS A 989 9.21 -14.96 -17.38
C LYS A 989 9.45 -14.77 -15.87
N ALA A 990 8.47 -15.20 -15.07
CA ALA A 990 8.59 -15.31 -13.62
C ALA A 990 9.71 -16.28 -13.23
#